data_AF-A0A2V7IUW9-F1
#
_entry.id   AF-A0A2V7IUW9-F1
#
_cell.length_a   1.000
_cell.length_b   1.000
_cell.length_c   1.000
_cell.angle_alpha   90.00
_cell.angle_beta   90.00
_cell.angle_gamma   90.00
#
_symmetry.space_group_name_H-M   'P 1'
#
loop_
_entity.id
_entity.type
_entity.pdbx_description
1 polymer ?
#
loop_
_entity_poly.entity_id
_entity_poly.type
_entity_poly.pdbx_seq_one_letter_code
_entity_poly.pdbx_strand_id
1 'polypeptide(L)'
;MKHRLPTSAHASFRARDDKWYLGAGDGLIWAPPFPQWLDAPGFWDEAHLFQYAIRPLFTVTFLTDGHTVPVRCLRRRWTPAALTLDHALGPWRACETRSAPGGELASEWELRNPTARAANVDVVVWTGVDGASLAAADVYPEKHALRFTREVTDRRDHRARVAHRLTLDPSAQSFGAYRSEPSAPALPPRFDLTPFYDRWQRSGRLRDQLHLEGIDAHGVMYLGLQRRFRLPPRGTARFSASVALALEAGRGGGGGKGTGDADRASARLPHRSRASDRPGAAAERRWHEFFASVPSFRCSDAYLDRHWRYRWYGLRLNAIAGGIGNYAHPTVCEGIGYFHVPITYSAQCHVRELRWLANSDWARGVLRTFLAHQNPDGSLPGRVYVDHLRGTDFYHADWGGALDALEAVHPDPSFEAEVYPALVRYAAWLLRTRDADHTGMIDVVNQFETGQEYMSRYQAVDPEADRVGWESRIRLKGVDVTVYAYRLLRALERLAERVSVADVGRWREAATRTGRAVLDKMWDPAAEMFFDVNPRTARPTSVKAAVCFYPYGTDLADTRHIAGLERHLFEPAEFWTEYPVPSSSVDDPLFNPDAEWNRATPPGRMGGAAGAADPAVRPDDDLRRRSRPAELLRALSPPHRPAECLPGHRRLPALLGERSDRVPRDGRAAGRPAGPHRLAAPPRHHARRARGRAGGGARRGGGGGRRPVPRAHRRTRGGGRQRRGAPDDCLRMTGRIGLVAVAGAARAERRAQR
;
A
#
# COMPACT_ATOMS: atom_id res chain seq x y z
N MET A 1 -14.34 47.21 16.47
CA MET A 1 -13.46 46.14 16.99
C MET A 1 -13.90 44.80 16.43
N LYS A 2 -13.16 44.29 15.44
CA LYS A 2 -13.40 42.95 14.86
C LYS A 2 -12.73 41.93 15.79
N HIS A 3 -13.51 41.07 16.43
CA HIS A 3 -12.97 39.93 17.17
C HIS A 3 -12.21 39.04 16.19
N ARG A 4 -10.88 39.08 16.26
CA ARG A 4 -10.02 38.03 15.72
C ARG A 4 -10.34 36.75 16.51
N LEU A 5 -10.97 35.79 15.85
CA LEU A 5 -11.02 34.41 16.35
C LEU A 5 -9.58 33.92 16.54
N PRO A 6 -9.26 33.24 17.65
CA PRO A 6 -7.91 32.77 17.90
C PRO A 6 -7.52 31.72 16.85
N THR A 7 -6.34 31.91 16.28
CA THR A 7 -5.61 31.02 15.36
C THR A 7 -5.14 29.75 16.10
N SER A 8 -6.06 28.98 16.67
CA SER A 8 -5.76 27.74 17.38
C SER A 8 -6.78 26.66 17.04
N ALA A 9 -6.75 26.18 15.80
CA ALA A 9 -7.37 24.92 15.40
C ALA A 9 -6.40 24.05 14.58
N HIS A 10 -5.10 24.17 14.84
CA HIS A 10 -4.15 23.10 14.52
C HIS A 10 -4.28 22.03 15.60
N ALA A 11 -5.35 21.25 15.56
CA ALA A 11 -5.45 20.03 16.34
C ALA A 11 -4.39 19.07 15.81
N SER A 12 -3.18 19.15 16.38
CA SER A 12 -2.09 18.20 16.17
C SER A 12 -2.63 16.79 16.36
N PHE A 13 -2.22 15.85 15.51
CA PHE A 13 -2.45 14.43 15.73
C PHE A 13 -2.24 14.09 17.21
N ARG A 14 -3.25 13.51 17.87
CA ARG A 14 -3.08 13.10 19.26
C ARG A 14 -2.01 12.03 19.30
N ALA A 15 -1.06 12.21 20.21
CA ALA A 15 0.01 11.27 20.35
C ALA A 15 -0.48 9.92 20.87
N ARG A 16 0.19 8.86 20.44
CA ARG A 16 -0.16 7.47 20.75
C ARG A 16 1.07 6.72 21.26
N ASP A 17 0.89 5.65 22.02
CA ASP A 17 1.97 4.79 22.51
C ASP A 17 1.98 3.40 21.84
N ASP A 18 0.96 3.10 21.03
CA ASP A 18 0.74 1.84 20.31
C ASP A 18 1.15 1.88 18.82
N LYS A 19 1.71 3.00 18.34
CA LYS A 19 2.12 3.21 16.94
C LYS A 19 3.60 3.55 16.83
N TRP A 20 4.20 3.26 15.68
CA TRP A 20 5.64 3.52 15.43
C TRP A 20 6.00 3.86 13.98
N TYR A 21 5.06 3.84 13.03
CA TYR A 21 5.38 4.01 11.62
C TYR A 21 5.81 5.45 11.29
N LEU A 22 6.92 5.58 10.58
CA LEU A 22 7.52 6.85 10.18
C LEU A 22 7.81 6.85 8.67
N GLY A 23 7.54 7.97 8.01
CA GLY A 23 7.80 8.18 6.59
C GLY A 23 7.56 9.64 6.20
N ALA A 24 8.01 10.04 5.01
CA ALA A 24 7.86 11.40 4.50
C ALA A 24 6.99 11.50 3.22
N GLY A 25 6.62 10.36 2.63
CA GLY A 25 5.92 10.27 1.34
C GLY A 25 6.87 10.35 0.13
N ASP A 26 8.12 9.95 0.30
CA ASP A 26 9.19 9.93 -0.71
C ASP A 26 9.65 8.51 -1.09
N GLY A 27 8.92 7.49 -0.63
CA GLY A 27 9.23 6.08 -0.85
C GLY A 27 10.19 5.43 0.16
N LEU A 28 10.71 6.19 1.15
CA LEU A 28 11.39 5.61 2.32
C LEU A 28 10.41 5.55 3.50
N ILE A 29 10.17 4.34 4.01
CA ILE A 29 9.29 4.10 5.14
C ILE A 29 9.96 3.20 6.19
N TRP A 30 9.89 3.61 7.46
CA TRP A 30 10.19 2.74 8.59
C TRP A 30 8.87 2.36 9.29
N ALA A 31 8.34 1.21 8.89
CA ALA A 31 7.11 0.64 9.41
C ALA A 31 7.23 -0.89 9.52
N PRO A 32 8.17 -1.40 10.35
CA PRO A 32 8.32 -2.84 10.55
C PRO A 32 6.99 -3.43 11.04
N PRO A 33 6.40 -4.43 10.35
CA PRO A 33 5.12 -5.03 10.77
C PRO A 33 5.22 -5.73 12.13
N PHE A 34 6.35 -6.40 12.38
CA PHE A 34 6.66 -7.14 13.61
C PHE A 34 8.01 -6.69 14.16
N PRO A 35 8.10 -5.49 14.77
CA PRO A 35 9.37 -4.97 15.24
C PRO A 35 9.91 -5.82 16.39
N GLN A 36 11.19 -6.21 16.29
CA GLN A 36 11.87 -6.98 17.34
C GLN A 36 12.63 -6.06 18.29
N TRP A 37 13.01 -4.87 17.83
CA TRP A 37 13.95 -3.98 18.50
C TRP A 37 13.42 -2.55 18.61
N LEU A 38 12.08 -2.41 18.70
CA LEU A 38 11.41 -1.11 18.80
C LEU A 38 11.96 -0.23 19.93
N ASP A 39 12.31 -0.84 21.07
CA ASP A 39 12.83 -0.15 22.24
C ASP A 39 14.37 -0.01 22.25
N ALA A 40 15.07 -0.67 21.33
CA ALA A 40 16.52 -0.54 21.19
C ALA A 40 16.88 0.80 20.55
N PRO A 41 17.98 1.46 20.95
CA PRO A 41 18.42 2.74 20.36
C PRO A 41 18.56 2.70 18.83
N GLY A 42 18.10 3.73 18.13
CA GLY A 42 18.23 3.85 16.68
C GLY A 42 17.14 3.09 15.89
N PHE A 43 17.48 2.64 14.69
CA PHE A 43 16.56 2.01 13.73
C PHE A 43 17.04 0.61 13.38
N TRP A 44 17.15 -0.31 14.34
CA TRP A 44 17.70 -1.63 14.03
C TRP A 44 16.79 -2.46 13.12
N ASP A 45 15.47 -2.36 13.33
CA ASP A 45 14.45 -3.04 12.54
C ASP A 45 14.38 -2.55 11.09
N GLU A 46 13.74 -3.36 10.25
CA GLU A 46 13.60 -3.16 8.80
C GLU A 46 12.89 -1.85 8.42
N ALA A 47 13.45 -1.16 7.41
CA ALA A 47 12.76 -0.15 6.61
C ALA A 47 12.56 -0.67 5.17
N HIS A 48 11.65 -0.03 4.44
CA HIS A 48 11.52 -0.23 3.00
C HIS A 48 11.92 1.05 2.26
N LEU A 49 12.80 0.89 1.28
CA LEU A 49 13.03 1.88 0.24
C LEU A 49 12.37 1.35 -1.03
N PHE A 50 11.20 1.87 -1.37
CA PHE A 50 10.33 1.29 -2.39
C PHE A 50 10.03 -0.19 -2.08
N GLN A 51 10.19 -1.10 -3.04
CA GLN A 51 9.98 -2.53 -2.83
C GLN A 51 11.11 -3.24 -2.04
N TYR A 52 12.21 -2.55 -1.74
CA TYR A 52 13.39 -3.17 -1.13
C TYR A 52 13.36 -3.08 0.40
N ALA A 53 13.33 -4.25 1.04
CA ALA A 53 13.54 -4.39 2.47
C ALA A 53 15.02 -4.17 2.83
N ILE A 54 15.28 -3.22 3.73
CA ILE A 54 16.62 -2.85 4.20
C ILE A 54 16.72 -3.15 5.70
N ARG A 55 17.56 -4.14 6.04
CA ARG A 55 17.82 -4.51 7.44
C ARG A 55 19.23 -5.10 7.64
N PRO A 56 19.79 -5.03 8.86
CA PRO A 56 19.45 -3.98 9.84
C PRO A 56 19.88 -2.61 9.30
N LEU A 57 19.31 -1.52 9.84
CA LEU A 57 19.77 -0.16 9.48
C LEU A 57 20.93 0.26 10.39
N PHE A 58 20.66 0.80 11.58
CA PHE A 58 21.71 1.16 12.54
C PHE A 58 21.20 1.19 13.98
N THR A 59 22.12 1.11 14.93
CA THR A 59 21.84 1.31 16.36
C THR A 59 22.84 2.28 16.98
N VAL A 60 22.57 2.68 18.22
CA VAL A 60 23.41 3.57 19.02
C VAL A 60 23.79 2.88 20.32
N THR A 61 25.07 2.86 20.64
CA THR A 61 25.60 2.34 21.90
C THR A 61 26.28 3.45 22.69
N PHE A 62 26.12 3.41 24.01
CA PHE A 62 26.74 4.33 24.94
C PHE A 62 27.78 3.56 25.76
N LEU A 63 28.97 4.13 25.91
CA LEU A 63 30.02 3.59 26.76
C LEU A 63 30.54 4.64 27.75
N THR A 64 31.00 4.17 28.89
CA THR A 64 31.71 4.97 29.90
C THR A 64 32.84 4.13 30.46
N ASP A 65 34.05 4.69 30.47
CA ASP A 65 35.27 4.01 30.89
C ASP A 65 35.49 2.64 30.19
N GLY A 66 35.05 2.53 28.94
CA GLY A 66 35.18 1.30 28.13
C GLY A 66 34.08 0.25 28.36
N HIS A 67 33.13 0.51 29.26
CA HIS A 67 32.01 -0.40 29.53
C HIS A 67 30.72 0.12 28.92
N THR A 68 29.90 -0.78 28.39
CA THR A 68 28.59 -0.44 27.84
C THR A 68 27.66 0.04 28.96
N VAL A 69 26.94 1.14 28.70
CA VAL A 69 25.91 1.65 29.60
C VAL A 69 24.57 1.08 29.15
N PRO A 70 23.85 0.35 30.01
CA PRO A 70 22.57 -0.24 29.63
C PRO A 70 21.53 0.86 29.37
N VAL A 71 20.78 0.70 28.28
CA VAL A 71 19.64 1.55 27.92
C VAL A 71 18.36 0.79 28.19
N ARG A 72 17.42 1.42 28.91
CA ARG A 72 16.10 0.86 29.15
C ARG A 72 15.03 1.88 28.78
N CYS A 73 14.23 1.55 27.77
CA CYS A 73 13.05 2.32 27.39
C CYS A 73 12.05 2.35 28.55
N LEU A 74 11.59 3.55 28.89
CA LEU A 74 10.62 3.80 29.96
C LEU A 74 9.25 4.12 29.37
N ARG A 75 9.22 4.88 28.27
CA ARG A 75 7.98 5.36 27.65
C ARG A 75 8.21 5.63 26.17
N ARG A 76 7.15 5.42 25.38
CA ARG A 76 7.06 5.82 23.98
C ARG A 76 5.95 6.84 23.77
N ARG A 77 6.14 7.71 22.78
CA ARG A 77 5.14 8.66 22.30
C ARG A 77 5.34 8.86 20.80
N TRP A 78 4.35 8.46 20.03
CA TRP A 78 4.31 8.56 18.58
C TRP A 78 3.39 9.67 18.10
N THR A 79 3.83 10.33 17.02
CA THR A 79 3.06 11.21 16.14
C THR A 79 3.45 10.86 14.69
N PRO A 80 2.70 11.30 13.66
CA PRO A 80 3.09 11.09 12.27
C PRO A 80 4.54 11.49 11.93
N ALA A 81 5.05 12.55 12.58
CA ALA A 81 6.38 13.08 12.32
C ALA A 81 7.51 12.40 13.11
N ALA A 82 7.19 11.83 14.28
CA ALA A 82 8.22 11.35 15.18
C ALA A 82 7.75 10.28 16.17
N LEU A 83 8.66 9.37 16.51
CA LEU A 83 8.58 8.48 17.67
C LEU A 83 9.57 8.96 18.72
N THR A 84 9.06 9.46 19.84
CA THR A 84 9.85 9.89 20.99
C THR A 84 9.91 8.77 22.03
N LEU A 85 11.10 8.47 22.53
CA LEU A 85 11.34 7.47 23.56
C LEU A 85 12.09 8.09 24.74
N ASP A 86 11.55 7.94 25.94
CA ASP A 86 12.24 8.28 27.18
C ASP A 86 12.99 7.04 27.70
N HIS A 87 14.27 7.19 27.99
CA HIS A 87 15.17 6.12 28.38
C HIS A 87 15.83 6.40 29.73
N ALA A 88 16.02 5.33 30.51
CA ALA A 88 17.04 5.29 31.55
C ALA A 88 18.37 4.85 30.92
N LEU A 89 19.45 5.57 31.22
CA LEU A 89 20.79 5.33 30.69
C LEU A 89 21.78 5.29 31.85
N GLY A 90 21.90 4.13 32.50
CA GLY A 90 22.65 4.01 33.77
C GLY A 90 22.18 5.05 34.81
N PRO A 91 23.07 5.93 35.33
CA PRO A 91 22.71 6.99 36.27
C PRO A 91 22.08 8.24 35.61
N TRP A 92 21.92 8.24 34.28
CA TRP A 92 21.42 9.37 33.49
C TRP A 92 20.04 9.08 32.90
N ARG A 93 19.44 10.12 32.34
CA ARG A 93 18.21 10.03 31.54
C ARG A 93 18.52 10.42 30.11
N ALA A 94 17.82 9.83 29.16
CA ALA A 94 17.95 10.19 27.76
C ALA A 94 16.56 10.30 27.11
N CYS A 95 16.41 11.22 26.18
CA CYS A 95 15.27 11.30 25.29
C CYS A 95 15.75 11.07 23.86
N GLU A 96 15.20 10.08 23.18
CA GLU A 96 15.43 9.80 21.77
C GLU A 96 14.22 10.28 20.95
N THR A 97 14.45 11.00 19.86
CA THR A 97 13.43 11.35 18.87
C THR A 97 13.81 10.75 17.53
N ARG A 98 13.05 9.75 17.10
CA ARG A 98 13.17 9.10 15.79
C ARG A 98 12.25 9.78 14.80
N SER A 99 12.76 10.13 13.62
CA SER A 99 12.00 10.80 12.57
C SER A 99 12.45 10.38 11.17
N ALA A 100 11.57 10.58 10.20
CA ALA A 100 11.87 10.45 8.78
C ALA A 100 11.70 11.84 8.13
N PRO A 101 12.74 12.69 8.13
CA PRO A 101 12.66 14.02 7.52
C PRO A 101 12.62 13.95 5.99
N GLY A 102 12.97 12.81 5.38
CA GLY A 102 12.92 12.50 3.95
C GLY A 102 14.29 12.13 3.37
N GLY A 103 14.36 11.01 2.65
CA GLY A 103 15.59 10.38 2.15
C GLY A 103 16.51 9.83 3.24
N GLU A 104 16.20 10.06 4.51
CA GLU A 104 16.95 9.59 5.67
C GLU A 104 16.03 9.21 6.84
N LEU A 105 16.55 8.34 7.71
CA LEU A 105 16.00 8.02 9.02
C LEU A 105 16.95 8.55 10.08
N ALA A 106 16.46 9.37 10.99
CA ALA A 106 17.26 10.11 11.96
C ALA A 106 16.80 9.86 13.39
N SER A 107 17.76 9.62 14.29
CA SER A 107 17.59 9.41 15.72
C SER A 107 18.34 10.53 16.46
N GLU A 108 17.59 11.48 17.02
CA GLU A 108 18.11 12.60 17.80
C GLU A 108 18.09 12.30 19.29
N TRP A 109 19.16 12.63 20.00
CA TRP A 109 19.33 12.30 21.41
C TRP A 109 19.59 13.54 22.25
N GLU A 110 18.92 13.59 23.40
CA GLU A 110 19.23 14.49 24.49
C GLU A 110 19.54 13.69 25.76
N LEU A 111 20.81 13.70 26.16
CA LEU A 111 21.29 13.07 27.39
C LEU A 111 21.25 14.08 28.53
N ARG A 112 20.74 13.68 29.69
CA ARG A 112 20.59 14.52 30.89
C ARG A 112 21.27 13.85 32.07
N ASN A 113 22.21 14.57 32.68
CA ASN A 113 22.91 14.11 33.88
C ASN A 113 22.33 14.79 35.13
N PRO A 114 21.53 14.07 35.95
CA PRO A 114 21.01 14.63 37.20
C PRO A 114 22.06 14.70 38.31
N THR A 115 23.22 14.07 38.13
CA THR A 115 24.24 13.95 39.19
C THR A 115 25.09 15.21 39.32
N ALA A 116 25.80 15.32 40.44
CA ALA A 116 26.76 16.40 40.69
C ALA A 116 28.13 16.18 40.04
N ARG A 117 28.37 15.05 39.37
CA ARG A 117 29.66 14.71 38.76
C ARG A 117 29.58 14.79 37.24
N ALA A 118 30.61 15.30 36.61
CA ALA A 118 30.74 15.26 35.15
C ALA A 118 31.01 13.81 34.72
N ALA A 119 30.59 13.46 33.51
CA ALA A 119 30.91 12.18 32.90
C ALA A 119 31.33 12.35 31.45
N ASN A 120 32.12 11.41 30.95
CA ASN A 120 32.44 11.30 29.53
C ASN A 120 31.69 10.08 28.98
N VAL A 121 30.89 10.30 27.94
CA VAL A 121 30.10 9.26 27.30
C VAL A 121 30.61 9.10 25.87
N ASP A 122 31.12 7.92 25.56
CA ASP A 122 31.43 7.54 24.18
C ASP A 122 30.15 7.04 23.52
N VAL A 123 29.75 7.70 22.44
CA VAL A 123 28.59 7.31 21.62
C VAL A 123 29.14 6.62 20.38
N VAL A 124 28.65 5.40 20.12
CA VAL A 124 28.98 4.62 18.94
C VAL A 124 27.72 4.37 18.14
N VAL A 125 27.66 4.92 16.93
CA VAL A 125 26.60 4.65 15.95
C VAL A 125 27.11 3.59 15.01
N TRP A 126 26.43 2.45 14.93
CA TRP A 126 26.96 1.32 14.16
C TRP A 126 25.88 0.45 13.54
N THR A 127 26.31 -0.36 12.58
CA THR A 127 25.51 -1.39 11.90
C THR A 127 26.32 -2.67 11.73
N GLY A 128 25.63 -3.80 11.56
CA GLY A 128 26.22 -5.10 11.24
C GLY A 128 25.48 -5.70 10.05
N VAL A 129 26.11 -5.71 8.89
CA VAL A 129 25.46 -6.09 7.62
C VAL A 129 26.03 -7.41 7.12
N ASP A 130 25.23 -8.17 6.39
CA ASP A 130 25.71 -9.38 5.72
C ASP A 130 26.79 -9.01 4.69
N GLY A 131 28.00 -9.55 4.86
CA GLY A 131 29.12 -9.27 3.96
C GLY A 131 28.95 -9.84 2.56
N ALA A 132 28.01 -10.77 2.34
CA ALA A 132 27.61 -11.20 1.00
C ALA A 132 26.92 -10.06 0.22
N SER A 133 26.26 -9.16 0.93
CA SER A 133 25.58 -7.99 0.34
C SER A 133 26.50 -6.79 0.17
N LEU A 134 27.69 -6.77 0.78
CA LEU A 134 28.57 -5.59 0.82
C LEU A 134 30.04 -5.94 0.52
N ALA A 135 30.52 -5.51 -0.64
CA ALA A 135 31.92 -5.64 -1.00
C ALA A 135 32.80 -4.61 -0.26
N ALA A 136 34.06 -4.98 0.03
CA ALA A 136 35.00 -4.07 0.71
C ALA A 136 35.25 -2.77 -0.05
N ALA A 137 35.29 -2.84 -1.39
CA ALA A 137 35.47 -1.69 -2.27
C ALA A 137 34.31 -0.68 -2.24
N ASP A 138 33.13 -1.12 -1.78
CA ASP A 138 31.95 -0.28 -1.69
C ASP A 138 31.85 0.49 -0.38
N VAL A 139 32.83 0.36 0.53
CA VAL A 139 32.86 1.06 1.82
C VAL A 139 33.90 2.16 1.80
N TYR A 140 33.49 3.39 2.11
CA TYR A 140 34.40 4.53 2.12
C TYR A 140 34.05 5.54 3.22
N PRO A 141 35.06 6.03 3.96
CA PRO A 141 34.89 7.08 4.95
C PRO A 141 34.77 8.43 4.25
N GLU A 142 33.86 9.27 4.73
CA GLU A 142 33.61 10.60 4.18
C GLU A 142 33.63 11.62 5.33
N LYS A 143 34.83 12.01 5.79
CA LYS A 143 35.14 12.95 6.91
C LYS A 143 34.38 12.72 8.23
N HIS A 144 33.06 12.82 8.22
CA HIS A 144 32.13 12.75 9.36
C HIS A 144 31.03 11.70 9.17
N ALA A 145 31.11 10.90 8.10
CA ALA A 145 30.14 9.87 7.74
C ALA A 145 30.87 8.61 7.25
N LEU A 146 30.16 7.48 7.25
CA LEU A 146 30.54 6.27 6.53
C LEU A 146 29.54 6.04 5.41
N ARG A 147 30.05 5.88 4.19
CA ARG A 147 29.24 5.50 3.04
C ARG A 147 29.51 4.07 2.66
N PHE A 148 28.45 3.35 2.33
CA PHE A 148 28.56 2.00 1.81
C PHE A 148 27.40 1.67 0.88
N THR A 149 27.65 0.93 -0.19
CA THR A 149 26.61 0.47 -1.10
C THR A 149 26.44 -1.03 -0.95
N ARG A 150 25.21 -1.49 -0.65
CA ARG A 150 24.91 -2.93 -0.57
C ARG A 150 24.01 -3.40 -1.70
N GLU A 151 24.15 -4.65 -2.09
CA GLU A 151 23.19 -5.36 -2.92
C GLU A 151 21.95 -5.74 -2.09
N VAL A 152 20.78 -5.53 -2.67
CA VAL A 152 19.48 -5.88 -2.09
C VAL A 152 18.68 -6.63 -3.13
N THR A 153 17.79 -7.52 -2.68
CA THR A 153 16.95 -8.33 -3.56
C THR A 153 15.50 -8.14 -3.15
N ASP A 154 14.62 -7.91 -4.12
CA ASP A 154 13.18 -7.86 -3.89
C ASP A 154 12.57 -9.27 -3.86
N ARG A 155 11.24 -9.38 -3.75
CA ARG A 155 10.56 -10.69 -3.73
C ARG A 155 10.38 -11.33 -5.11
N ARG A 156 10.83 -10.67 -6.17
CA ARG A 156 10.89 -11.19 -7.55
C ARG A 156 12.30 -11.60 -7.95
N ASP A 157 13.18 -11.77 -6.95
CA ASP A 157 14.60 -12.08 -7.12
C ASP A 157 15.35 -11.05 -7.98
N HIS A 158 14.81 -9.83 -8.08
CA HIS A 158 15.45 -8.75 -8.79
C HIS A 158 16.41 -8.02 -7.84
N ARG A 159 17.66 -7.93 -8.28
CA ARG A 159 18.77 -7.35 -7.51
C ARG A 159 18.96 -5.89 -7.87
N ALA A 160 19.17 -5.07 -6.85
CA ALA A 160 19.58 -3.68 -7.00
C ALA A 160 20.64 -3.30 -5.97
N ARG A 161 21.20 -2.11 -6.12
CA ARG A 161 22.21 -1.56 -5.22
C ARG A 161 21.64 -0.35 -4.49
N VAL A 162 21.77 -0.35 -3.16
CA VAL A 162 21.30 0.74 -2.31
C VAL A 162 22.49 1.36 -1.57
N ALA A 163 22.75 2.61 -1.89
CA ALA A 163 23.73 3.44 -1.22
C ALA A 163 23.21 3.86 0.16
N HIS A 164 24.04 3.67 1.16
CA HIS A 164 23.83 4.05 2.55
C HIS A 164 24.83 5.14 2.93
N ARG A 165 24.38 6.11 3.71
CA ARG A 165 25.25 7.10 4.36
C ARG A 165 24.91 7.16 5.84
N LEU A 166 25.73 6.53 6.66
CA LEU A 166 25.65 6.57 8.11
C LEU A 166 26.33 7.85 8.61
N THR A 167 25.66 8.62 9.45
CA THR A 167 26.17 9.90 9.97
C THR A 167 26.01 10.02 11.48
N LEU A 168 26.91 10.79 12.10
CA LEU A 168 26.86 11.20 13.50
C LEU A 168 27.16 12.70 13.58
N ASP A 169 26.25 13.47 14.17
CA ASP A 169 26.34 14.91 14.35
C ASP A 169 26.23 15.28 15.85
N PRO A 170 27.12 16.14 16.42
CA PRO A 170 28.31 16.69 15.80
C PRO A 170 29.28 15.62 15.30
N SER A 171 30.06 15.97 14.30
CA SER A 171 30.87 15.05 13.51
C SER A 171 31.58 13.95 14.31
N ALA A 172 31.57 12.72 13.80
CA ALA A 172 32.35 11.62 14.37
C ALA A 172 33.83 12.02 14.57
N GLN A 173 34.42 11.57 15.68
CA GLN A 173 35.84 11.73 16.02
C GLN A 173 36.68 10.54 15.54
N SER A 174 36.05 9.37 15.44
CA SER A 174 36.67 8.21 14.82
C SER A 174 35.65 7.33 14.10
N PHE A 175 36.14 6.51 13.19
CA PHE A 175 35.35 5.48 12.51
C PHE A 175 36.05 4.13 12.57
N GLY A 176 35.31 3.06 12.30
CA GLY A 176 35.89 1.73 12.14
C GLY A 176 34.98 0.86 11.30
N ALA A 177 35.59 -0.02 10.50
CA ALA A 177 34.85 -1.04 9.78
C ALA A 177 35.63 -2.36 9.79
N TYR A 178 34.96 -3.45 10.13
CA TYR A 178 35.59 -4.77 10.35
C TYR A 178 34.72 -5.88 9.79
N ARG A 179 35.35 -6.84 9.11
CA ARG A 179 34.74 -8.12 8.76
C ARG A 179 34.96 -9.14 9.88
N SER A 180 33.91 -9.86 10.30
CA SER A 180 33.99 -11.01 11.21
C SER A 180 33.70 -12.32 10.47
N GLU A 181 33.79 -13.45 11.17
CA GLU A 181 33.23 -14.71 10.70
C GLU A 181 31.69 -14.61 10.52
N PRO A 182 31.08 -15.52 9.74
CA PRO A 182 29.63 -15.60 9.61
C PRO A 182 28.96 -15.78 10.97
N SER A 183 27.82 -15.11 11.18
CA SER A 183 27.01 -15.24 12.39
C SER A 183 25.59 -15.69 12.06
N ALA A 184 24.75 -15.82 13.09
CA ALA A 184 23.33 -16.06 12.92
C ALA A 184 22.67 -15.03 11.96
N PRO A 185 21.59 -15.40 11.23
CA PRO A 185 20.94 -14.55 10.22
C PRO A 185 20.38 -13.22 10.74
N ALA A 186 20.20 -13.09 12.05
CA ALA A 186 19.74 -11.86 12.70
C ALA A 186 20.70 -11.52 13.84
N LEU A 187 21.52 -10.50 13.63
CA LEU A 187 22.39 -9.96 14.65
C LEU A 187 21.56 -9.12 15.63
N PRO A 188 21.62 -9.38 16.94
CA PRO A 188 21.05 -8.46 17.91
C PRO A 188 21.88 -7.16 17.94
N PRO A 189 21.27 -6.00 18.28
CA PRO A 189 21.98 -4.74 18.44
C PRO A 189 22.82 -4.72 19.74
N ARG A 190 23.77 -5.65 19.86
CA ARG A 190 24.61 -5.86 21.04
C ARG A 190 26.06 -5.54 20.73
N PHE A 191 26.53 -4.44 21.30
CA PHE A 191 27.88 -3.94 21.06
C PHE A 191 28.98 -4.90 21.52
N ASP A 192 28.74 -5.63 22.61
CA ASP A 192 29.68 -6.59 23.19
C ASP A 192 29.90 -7.85 22.33
N LEU A 193 29.09 -8.02 21.26
CA LEU A 193 29.27 -9.06 20.25
C LEU A 193 29.97 -8.54 18.98
N THR A 194 30.43 -7.29 18.99
CA THR A 194 31.05 -6.66 17.82
C THR A 194 32.58 -6.67 17.93
N PRO A 195 33.31 -6.70 16.79
CA PRO A 195 34.76 -6.50 16.79
C PRO A 195 35.20 -5.15 17.38
N PHE A 196 34.29 -4.18 17.46
CA PHE A 196 34.56 -2.90 18.10
C PHE A 196 34.82 -3.05 19.59
N TYR A 197 34.10 -3.95 20.27
CA TYR A 197 34.24 -4.18 21.70
C TYR A 197 35.59 -4.82 22.03
N ASP A 198 35.97 -5.89 21.34
CA ASP A 198 37.27 -6.55 21.54
C ASP A 198 38.46 -5.64 21.27
N ARG A 199 38.30 -4.73 20.30
CA ARG A 199 39.32 -3.78 19.89
C ARG A 199 39.22 -2.44 20.63
N TRP A 200 38.28 -2.30 21.56
CA TRP A 200 38.02 -1.06 22.26
C TRP A 200 39.22 -0.67 23.13
N GLN A 201 39.68 0.57 22.99
CA GLN A 201 40.76 1.10 23.81
C GLN A 201 40.21 1.96 24.94
N ARG A 202 40.96 2.09 26.04
CA ARG A 202 40.66 3.06 27.12
C ARG A 202 40.56 4.51 26.60
N SER A 203 41.17 4.82 25.45
CA SER A 203 41.06 6.11 24.77
C SER A 203 39.67 6.41 24.19
N GLY A 204 38.82 5.39 24.00
CA GLY A 204 37.42 5.52 23.55
C GLY A 204 37.22 5.71 22.04
N ARG A 205 38.12 5.19 21.18
CA ARG A 205 38.07 5.39 19.71
C ARG A 205 37.95 4.08 18.92
N LEU A 206 37.42 4.18 17.69
CA LEU A 206 37.27 3.09 16.72
C LEU A 206 38.49 2.88 15.80
N ARG A 207 39.65 3.46 16.13
CA ARG A 207 40.96 3.29 15.47
C ARG A 207 41.10 3.82 14.03
N ASP A 208 40.05 4.34 13.40
CA ASP A 208 40.11 4.96 12.06
C ASP A 208 40.61 3.98 10.98
N GLN A 209 40.11 2.74 11.03
CA GLN A 209 40.55 1.62 10.19
C GLN A 209 39.40 0.98 9.41
N LEU A 210 39.72 0.51 8.19
CA LEU A 210 38.89 -0.39 7.40
C LEU A 210 39.63 -1.72 7.27
N HIS A 211 39.14 -2.75 7.96
CA HIS A 211 39.66 -4.11 7.86
C HIS A 211 38.54 -5.02 7.34
N LEU A 212 38.31 -4.91 6.03
CA LEU A 212 37.13 -5.44 5.35
C LEU A 212 37.44 -6.70 4.51
N GLU A 213 38.72 -7.07 4.44
CA GLU A 213 39.17 -8.35 3.88
C GLU A 213 39.00 -9.45 4.94
N GLY A 214 38.73 -10.67 4.48
CA GLY A 214 38.56 -11.83 5.35
C GLY A 214 38.55 -13.13 4.55
N ILE A 215 38.67 -14.25 5.26
CA ILE A 215 38.69 -15.59 4.66
C ILE A 215 37.33 -15.94 4.04
N ASP A 216 36.23 -15.47 4.67
CA ASP A 216 34.87 -15.73 4.22
C ASP A 216 34.14 -14.45 3.79
N ALA A 217 33.70 -14.44 2.53
CA ALA A 217 32.92 -13.35 1.94
C ALA A 217 31.52 -13.20 2.57
N HIS A 218 31.00 -14.23 3.23
CA HIS A 218 29.71 -14.23 3.95
C HIS A 218 29.82 -13.76 5.41
N GLY A 219 31.02 -13.40 5.86
CA GLY A 219 31.24 -12.81 7.16
C GLY A 219 30.46 -11.51 7.38
N VAL A 220 30.14 -11.16 8.63
CA VAL A 220 29.44 -9.90 8.93
C VAL A 220 30.38 -8.71 8.76
N MET A 221 29.91 -7.66 8.09
CA MET A 221 30.58 -6.37 8.00
C MET A 221 30.00 -5.42 9.06
N TYR A 222 30.80 -5.11 10.07
CA TYR A 222 30.48 -4.10 11.08
C TYR A 222 31.01 -2.74 10.64
N LEU A 223 30.17 -1.71 10.65
CA LEU A 223 30.55 -0.34 10.30
C LEU A 223 30.11 0.59 11.43
N GLY A 224 31.00 1.47 11.89
CA GLY A 224 30.74 2.29 13.07
C GLY A 224 31.40 3.66 13.03
N LEU A 225 30.70 4.64 13.62
CA LEU A 225 31.15 5.99 13.89
C LEU A 225 31.14 6.22 15.40
N GLN A 226 32.15 6.92 15.92
CA GLN A 226 32.24 7.21 17.35
C GLN A 226 32.50 8.69 17.61
N ARG A 227 31.90 9.20 18.69
CA ARG A 227 32.24 10.50 19.28
C ARG A 227 32.09 10.48 20.79
N ARG A 228 33.02 11.13 21.48
CA ARG A 228 32.96 11.38 22.92
C ARG A 228 32.22 12.67 23.23
N PHE A 229 31.29 12.60 24.18
CA PHE A 229 30.55 13.73 24.70
C PHE A 229 30.87 13.94 26.17
N ARG A 230 31.20 15.18 26.53
CA ARG A 230 31.26 15.58 27.94
C ARG A 230 29.85 15.90 28.41
N LEU A 231 29.40 15.17 29.43
CA LEU A 231 28.09 15.36 30.05
C LEU A 231 28.28 16.09 31.39
N PRO A 232 28.02 17.42 31.45
CA PRO A 232 28.32 18.22 32.63
C PRO A 232 27.41 17.85 33.82
N PRO A 233 27.83 18.18 35.06
CA PRO A 233 26.98 18.05 36.24
C PRO A 233 25.67 18.80 36.05
N ARG A 234 24.53 18.18 36.37
CA ARG A 234 23.20 18.79 36.25
C ARG A 234 22.92 19.41 34.87
N GLY A 235 23.55 18.90 33.81
CA GLY A 235 23.44 19.47 32.48
C GLY A 235 23.14 18.43 31.40
N THR A 236 23.22 18.87 30.14
CA THR A 236 22.74 18.10 28.98
C THR A 236 23.77 18.03 27.87
N ALA A 237 23.78 16.92 27.13
CA ALA A 237 24.49 16.76 25.87
C ALA A 237 23.51 16.34 24.78
N ARG A 238 23.74 16.78 23.53
CA ARG A 238 22.87 16.47 22.39
C ARG A 238 23.68 15.99 21.20
N PHE A 239 23.11 15.06 20.44
CA PHE A 239 23.65 14.57 19.18
C PHE A 239 22.53 13.99 18.30
N SER A 240 22.82 13.72 17.04
CA SER A 240 21.94 12.96 16.15
C SER A 240 22.73 11.91 15.38
N ALA A 241 22.10 10.78 15.12
CA ALA A 241 22.58 9.72 14.25
C ALA A 241 21.58 9.52 13.12
N SER A 242 22.03 9.39 11.88
CA SER A 242 21.11 9.11 10.76
C SER A 242 21.70 8.14 9.75
N VAL A 243 20.80 7.50 9.00
CA VAL A 243 21.14 6.78 7.77
C VAL A 243 20.32 7.36 6.62
N ALA A 244 21.00 7.89 5.61
CA ALA A 244 20.38 8.24 4.34
C ALA A 244 20.47 7.05 3.36
N LEU A 245 19.39 6.80 2.62
CA LEU A 245 19.28 5.68 1.68
C LEU A 245 18.96 6.20 0.29
N ALA A 246 19.60 5.64 -0.73
CA ALA A 246 19.29 5.94 -2.13
C ALA A 246 19.50 4.70 -2.99
N LEU A 247 18.58 4.48 -3.92
CA LEU A 247 18.75 3.46 -4.96
C LEU A 247 19.78 3.98 -5.99
N GLU A 248 20.80 3.17 -6.29
CA GLU A 248 21.71 3.50 -7.38
C GLU A 248 21.01 3.27 -8.72
N ALA A 249 21.05 4.28 -9.61
CA ALA A 249 20.52 4.11 -10.95
C ALA A 249 21.27 2.96 -11.65
N GLY A 250 20.55 1.90 -12.00
CA GLY A 250 21.11 0.79 -12.74
C GLY A 250 21.61 1.25 -14.11
N ARG A 251 22.77 0.76 -14.55
CA ARG A 251 23.11 0.75 -15.98
C ARG A 251 22.11 -0.17 -16.67
N GLY A 252 21.01 0.38 -17.16
CA GLY A 252 19.97 -0.38 -17.85
C GLY A 252 20.54 -1.12 -19.05
N GLY A 253 20.30 -2.43 -19.12
CA GLY A 253 20.64 -3.29 -20.25
C GLY A 253 19.73 -3.02 -21.46
N GLY A 254 19.80 -1.82 -22.04
CA GLY A 254 19.22 -1.47 -23.33
C GLY A 254 20.34 -1.08 -24.28
N GLY A 255 20.50 -1.82 -25.39
CA GLY A 255 21.56 -1.64 -26.38
C GLY A 255 21.44 -0.36 -27.22
N GLY A 256 21.61 0.80 -26.61
CA GLY A 256 21.78 2.08 -27.29
C GLY A 256 23.21 2.59 -27.12
N LYS A 257 24.00 2.61 -28.20
CA LYS A 257 25.29 3.33 -28.23
C LYS A 257 25.00 4.84 -28.16
N GLY A 258 25.07 5.41 -26.96
CA GLY A 258 25.07 6.86 -26.71
C GLY A 258 26.40 7.28 -26.09
N THR A 259 27.00 8.31 -26.66
CA THR A 259 28.33 8.84 -26.36
C THR A 259 28.47 9.36 -24.92
N GLY A 260 29.70 9.24 -24.39
CA GLY A 260 30.05 9.56 -23.01
C GLY A 260 29.74 10.99 -22.55
N ASP A 261 29.77 11.12 -21.22
CA ASP A 261 29.57 12.32 -20.38
C ASP A 261 28.16 12.73 -19.92
N ALA A 262 27.10 12.00 -20.27
CA ALA A 262 25.75 12.23 -19.68
C ALA A 262 25.36 11.23 -18.55
N ASP A 263 26.17 10.22 -18.26
CA ASP A 263 25.77 9.01 -17.51
C ASP A 263 26.18 8.99 -16.01
N ARG A 264 26.23 10.16 -15.35
CA ARG A 264 26.49 10.28 -13.90
C ARG A 264 25.38 11.01 -13.14
N ALA A 265 24.12 10.88 -13.58
CA ALA A 265 22.97 11.18 -12.74
C ALA A 265 22.74 10.04 -11.72
N SER A 266 23.71 9.79 -10.84
CA SER A 266 23.43 9.02 -9.63
C SER A 266 22.40 9.82 -8.82
N ALA A 267 21.40 9.14 -8.25
CA ALA A 267 20.58 9.73 -7.21
C ALA A 267 21.52 10.19 -6.09
N ARG A 268 21.85 11.49 -6.08
CA ARG A 268 22.78 12.05 -5.10
C ARG A 268 22.10 11.90 -3.74
N LEU A 269 22.67 11.04 -2.90
CA LEU A 269 22.30 10.97 -1.48
C LEU A 269 22.20 12.42 -0.95
N PRO A 270 21.11 12.78 -0.25
CA PRO A 270 20.92 14.13 0.23
C PRO A 270 22.17 14.60 0.95
N HIS A 271 22.85 15.62 0.41
CA HIS A 271 23.90 16.27 1.16
C HIS A 271 23.20 17.23 2.10
N ARG A 272 23.20 16.95 3.41
CA ARG A 272 22.75 17.91 4.41
C ARG A 272 23.57 19.19 4.21
N SER A 273 22.90 20.23 3.71
CA SER A 273 23.36 21.61 3.85
C SER A 273 23.41 21.89 5.36
N ARG A 274 24.37 22.70 5.81
CA ARG A 274 24.53 23.16 7.21
C ARG A 274 23.34 23.97 7.74
N ALA A 275 22.17 23.93 7.09
CA ALA A 275 20.97 24.64 7.51
C ALA A 275 20.46 24.15 8.87
N SER A 276 19.99 25.12 9.67
CA SER A 276 19.87 25.19 11.12
C SER A 276 18.88 24.26 11.82
N ASP A 277 18.27 23.31 11.13
CA ASP A 277 17.12 22.57 11.68
C ASP A 277 17.41 21.10 12.03
N ARG A 278 16.99 20.75 13.24
CA ARG A 278 16.95 19.39 13.77
C ARG A 278 16.09 18.47 12.88
N PRO A 279 16.52 17.22 12.58
CA PRO A 279 15.76 16.28 11.73
C PRO A 279 14.28 16.16 12.08
N GLY A 280 13.95 15.99 13.35
CA GLY A 280 12.57 15.89 13.84
C GLY A 280 11.78 17.17 13.59
N ALA A 281 12.39 18.35 13.73
CA ALA A 281 11.73 19.61 13.39
C ALA A 281 11.44 19.73 11.88
N ALA A 282 12.34 19.23 11.03
CA ALA A 282 12.10 19.16 9.59
C ALA A 282 10.97 18.19 9.24
N ALA A 283 10.92 17.02 9.88
CA ALA A 283 9.82 16.06 9.73
C ALA A 283 8.48 16.67 10.19
N GLU A 284 8.45 17.32 11.36
CA GLU A 284 7.25 18.00 11.88
C GLU A 284 6.72 19.06 10.93
N ARG A 285 7.59 19.93 10.40
CA ARG A 285 7.19 20.94 9.41
C ARG A 285 6.61 20.30 8.15
N ARG A 286 7.28 19.29 7.58
CA ARG A 286 6.79 18.59 6.39
C ARG A 286 5.42 17.96 6.65
N TRP A 287 5.19 17.37 7.82
CA TRP A 287 3.88 16.85 8.21
C TRP A 287 2.83 17.95 8.38
N HIS A 288 3.17 19.07 8.99
CA HIS A 288 2.29 20.22 9.08
C HIS A 288 1.92 20.80 7.72
N GLU A 289 2.88 20.94 6.80
CA GLU A 289 2.67 21.44 5.44
C GLU A 289 1.67 20.56 4.67
N PHE A 290 1.82 19.24 4.73
CA PHE A 290 0.86 18.32 4.11
C PHE A 290 -0.51 18.35 4.76
N PHE A 291 -0.60 18.32 6.09
CA PHE A 291 -1.92 18.41 6.74
C PHE A 291 -2.60 19.75 6.49
N ALA A 292 -1.83 20.80 6.18
CA ALA A 292 -2.36 22.07 5.72
C ALA A 292 -2.86 22.03 4.26
N SER A 293 -2.35 21.13 3.42
CA SER A 293 -2.84 20.93 2.04
C SER A 293 -4.05 20.01 1.92
N VAL A 294 -4.33 19.22 2.96
CA VAL A 294 -5.47 18.30 3.04
C VAL A 294 -6.78 19.06 3.33
N PRO A 295 -7.93 18.68 2.74
CA PRO A 295 -9.20 19.34 3.02
C PRO A 295 -9.61 19.27 4.48
N SER A 296 -10.25 20.34 4.96
CA SER A 296 -10.86 20.35 6.29
C SER A 296 -12.13 19.51 6.29
N PHE A 297 -12.22 18.60 7.26
CA PHE A 297 -13.44 17.85 7.58
C PHE A 297 -13.87 18.21 9.00
N ARG A 298 -15.18 18.24 9.25
CA ARG A 298 -15.77 18.39 10.59
C ARG A 298 -16.99 17.51 10.69
N CYS A 299 -17.10 16.78 11.79
CA CYS A 299 -18.25 15.95 12.12
C CYS A 299 -18.61 16.16 13.59
N SER A 300 -19.89 16.05 13.94
CA SER A 300 -20.34 16.01 15.33
C SER A 300 -19.80 14.79 16.08
N ASP A 301 -19.49 13.71 15.35
CA ASP A 301 -18.77 12.57 15.89
C ASP A 301 -17.24 12.81 15.87
N ALA A 302 -16.68 12.96 17.06
CA ALA A 302 -15.25 13.13 17.26
C ALA A 302 -14.41 11.92 16.80
N TYR A 303 -14.99 10.73 16.67
CA TYR A 303 -14.34 9.56 16.09
C TYR A 303 -14.06 9.76 14.60
N LEU A 304 -15.06 10.19 13.83
CA LEU A 304 -14.95 10.43 12.39
C LEU A 304 -14.00 11.60 12.09
N ASP A 305 -14.07 12.67 12.88
CA ASP A 305 -13.14 13.82 12.78
C ASP A 305 -11.66 13.38 12.91
N ARG A 306 -11.38 12.45 13.85
CA ARG A 306 -10.03 11.89 14.01
C ARG A 306 -9.66 10.92 12.90
N HIS A 307 -10.59 10.07 12.46
CA HIS A 307 -10.34 9.07 11.41
C HIS A 307 -10.05 9.71 10.07
N TRP A 308 -10.68 10.84 9.75
CA TRP A 308 -10.36 11.63 8.56
C TRP A 308 -8.86 11.91 8.45
N ARG A 309 -8.26 12.45 9.52
CA ARG A 309 -6.83 12.74 9.55
C ARG A 309 -5.96 11.49 9.45
N TYR A 310 -6.42 10.37 10.03
CA TYR A 310 -5.75 9.08 9.96
C TYR A 310 -5.70 8.49 8.54
N ARG A 311 -6.76 8.68 7.73
CA ARG A 311 -6.76 8.29 6.32
C ARG A 311 -5.67 9.03 5.53
N TRP A 312 -5.59 10.36 5.67
CA TRP A 312 -4.57 11.16 5.01
C TRP A 312 -3.15 10.86 5.49
N TYR A 313 -2.99 10.55 6.78
CA TYR A 313 -1.75 10.02 7.30
C TYR A 313 -1.35 8.73 6.58
N GLY A 314 -2.27 7.77 6.44
CA GLY A 314 -2.02 6.50 5.74
C GLY A 314 -1.64 6.69 4.26
N LEU A 315 -2.35 7.57 3.54
CA LEU A 315 -2.05 7.89 2.15
C LEU A 315 -0.63 8.45 2.01
N ARG A 316 -0.25 9.42 2.86
CA ARG A 316 1.10 9.98 2.80
C ARG A 316 2.19 9.02 3.25
N LEU A 317 1.93 8.22 4.28
CA LEU A 317 2.89 7.23 4.77
C LEU A 317 3.30 6.27 3.64
N ASN A 318 2.34 5.87 2.81
CA ASN A 318 2.55 4.96 1.69
C ASN A 318 2.81 5.68 0.34
N ALA A 319 3.03 6.99 0.36
CA ALA A 319 3.26 7.77 -0.85
C ALA A 319 4.70 7.69 -1.35
N ILE A 320 4.84 7.84 -2.66
CA ILE A 320 6.09 8.01 -3.38
C ILE A 320 5.98 9.32 -4.17
N ALA A 321 6.82 10.30 -3.87
CA ALA A 321 6.78 11.63 -4.51
C ALA A 321 7.08 11.63 -6.02
N GLY A 322 7.64 10.53 -6.55
CA GLY A 322 8.00 10.38 -7.96
C GLY A 322 9.42 10.87 -8.29
N GLY A 323 9.72 10.99 -9.58
CA GLY A 323 11.03 11.42 -10.09
C GLY A 323 12.13 10.35 -10.09
N ILE A 324 11.79 9.07 -9.94
CA ILE A 324 12.78 7.98 -9.87
C ILE A 324 12.30 6.71 -10.60
N GLY A 325 13.13 6.20 -11.51
CA GLY A 325 12.87 4.97 -12.26
C GLY A 325 11.47 4.96 -12.90
N ASN A 326 10.73 3.87 -12.69
CA ASN A 326 9.34 3.70 -13.13
C ASN A 326 8.35 4.57 -12.35
N TYR A 327 8.76 5.20 -11.24
CA TYR A 327 7.95 6.17 -10.52
C TYR A 327 8.28 7.59 -11.01
N ALA A 328 8.03 7.86 -12.30
CA ALA A 328 8.21 9.19 -12.87
C ALA A 328 7.26 10.23 -12.26
N HIS A 329 6.08 9.80 -11.81
CA HIS A 329 5.02 10.62 -11.23
C HIS A 329 4.77 10.25 -9.77
N PRO A 330 4.20 11.18 -8.97
CA PRO A 330 3.77 10.87 -7.61
C PRO A 330 2.73 9.74 -7.61
N THR A 331 2.86 8.79 -6.70
CA THR A 331 1.99 7.62 -6.61
C THR A 331 1.86 7.12 -5.17
N VAL A 332 0.99 6.15 -4.93
CA VAL A 332 0.72 5.60 -3.59
C VAL A 332 0.73 4.08 -3.64
N CYS A 333 1.44 3.49 -2.69
CA CYS A 333 1.51 2.05 -2.47
C CYS A 333 0.30 1.56 -1.68
N GLU A 334 -0.09 0.30 -1.89
CA GLU A 334 -1.22 -0.33 -1.19
C GLU A 334 -1.02 -0.40 0.33
N GLY A 335 0.23 -0.52 0.78
CA GLY A 335 0.52 -0.55 2.20
C GLY A 335 2.01 -0.55 2.53
N ILE A 336 2.31 -1.07 3.72
CA ILE A 336 3.67 -1.20 4.25
C ILE A 336 4.26 -2.57 3.91
N GLY A 337 5.56 -2.73 4.12
CA GLY A 337 6.22 -4.03 3.95
C GLY A 337 6.13 -4.52 2.51
N TYR A 338 5.65 -5.75 2.33
CA TYR A 338 5.44 -6.34 1.00
C TYR A 338 4.58 -5.49 0.07
N PHE A 339 3.59 -4.79 0.64
CA PHE A 339 2.63 -3.98 -0.11
C PHE A 339 3.12 -2.55 -0.34
N HIS A 340 4.38 -2.24 0.00
CA HIS A 340 5.00 -0.94 -0.29
C HIS A 340 5.45 -0.83 -1.76
N VAL A 341 4.49 -1.08 -2.65
CA VAL A 341 4.60 -1.00 -4.11
C VAL A 341 3.25 -0.50 -4.67
N PRO A 342 3.21 0.30 -5.74
CA PRO A 342 1.97 0.62 -6.45
C PRO A 342 1.30 -0.65 -6.99
N ILE A 343 0.04 -0.88 -6.60
CA ILE A 343 -0.79 -2.03 -7.02
C ILE A 343 -2.04 -1.50 -7.72
N THR A 344 -2.36 -2.05 -8.89
CA THR A 344 -3.50 -1.61 -9.71
C THR A 344 -4.83 -1.71 -8.95
N TYR A 345 -5.03 -2.75 -8.15
CA TYR A 345 -6.25 -2.98 -7.37
C TYR A 345 -6.61 -1.82 -6.43
N SER A 346 -5.63 -1.32 -5.68
CA SER A 346 -5.78 -0.20 -4.75
C SER A 346 -5.61 1.18 -5.42
N ALA A 347 -4.96 1.25 -6.59
CA ALA A 347 -4.73 2.50 -7.32
C ALA A 347 -6.01 3.29 -7.60
N GLN A 348 -7.10 2.61 -8.00
CA GLN A 348 -8.40 3.25 -8.20
C GLN A 348 -8.95 3.92 -6.93
N CYS A 349 -8.73 3.32 -5.76
CA CYS A 349 -9.12 3.88 -4.47
C CYS A 349 -8.25 5.08 -4.13
N HIS A 350 -6.94 5.00 -4.38
CA HIS A 350 -6.03 6.13 -4.21
C HIS A 350 -6.41 7.32 -5.09
N VAL A 351 -6.71 7.12 -6.38
CA VAL A 351 -7.18 8.19 -7.27
C VAL A 351 -8.45 8.85 -6.69
N ARG A 352 -9.41 8.03 -6.25
CA ARG A 352 -10.65 8.51 -5.63
C ARG A 352 -10.39 9.30 -4.35
N GLU A 353 -9.49 8.91 -3.48
CA GLU A 353 -9.21 9.67 -2.25
C GLU A 353 -8.41 10.95 -2.55
N LEU A 354 -7.36 10.84 -3.37
CA LEU A 354 -6.43 11.92 -3.68
C LEU A 354 -7.08 13.04 -4.49
N ARG A 355 -8.18 12.77 -5.22
CA ARG A 355 -8.95 13.82 -5.94
C ARG A 355 -9.36 14.97 -5.04
N TRP A 356 -9.52 14.72 -3.73
CA TRP A 356 -9.94 15.74 -2.79
C TRP A 356 -8.83 16.72 -2.41
N LEU A 357 -7.56 16.42 -2.71
CA LEU A 357 -6.49 17.40 -2.54
C LEU A 357 -6.74 18.63 -3.41
N ALA A 358 -6.23 19.78 -2.96
CA ALA A 358 -6.36 21.04 -3.69
C ALA A 358 -5.70 21.01 -5.08
N ASN A 359 -4.69 20.16 -5.27
CA ASN A 359 -4.10 19.87 -6.57
C ASN A 359 -4.36 18.41 -6.96
N SER A 360 -4.48 18.18 -8.27
CA SER A 360 -4.72 16.86 -8.85
C SER A 360 -3.45 16.05 -9.11
N ASP A 361 -2.26 16.59 -8.84
CA ASP A 361 -0.98 16.02 -9.26
C ASP A 361 -0.79 14.59 -8.74
N TRP A 362 -1.17 14.34 -7.49
CA TRP A 362 -1.11 13.00 -6.90
C TRP A 362 -2.11 12.03 -7.53
N ALA A 363 -3.36 12.44 -7.72
CA ALA A 363 -4.39 11.58 -8.30
C ALA A 363 -4.10 11.25 -9.77
N ARG A 364 -3.70 12.25 -10.57
CA ARG A 364 -3.25 12.06 -11.95
C ARG A 364 -1.95 11.27 -12.02
N GLY A 365 -1.05 11.49 -11.07
CA GLY A 365 0.21 10.77 -10.96
C GLY A 365 0.00 9.27 -10.81
N VAL A 366 -0.94 8.83 -9.95
CA VAL A 366 -1.30 7.41 -9.82
C VAL A 366 -1.74 6.82 -11.15
N LEU A 367 -2.63 7.50 -11.90
CA LEU A 367 -3.04 7.05 -13.24
C LEU A 367 -1.84 6.96 -14.21
N ARG A 368 -1.04 8.03 -14.29
CA ARG A 368 0.14 8.09 -15.16
C ARG A 368 1.14 6.99 -14.85
N THR A 369 1.34 6.63 -13.57
CA THR A 369 2.22 5.52 -13.18
C THR A 369 1.82 4.22 -13.86
N PHE A 370 0.53 3.87 -13.92
CA PHE A 370 0.13 2.62 -14.58
C PHE A 370 0.08 2.75 -16.10
N LEU A 371 -0.46 3.85 -16.63
CA LEU A 371 -0.58 4.05 -18.08
C LEU A 371 0.79 4.12 -18.78
N ALA A 372 1.82 4.69 -18.13
CA ALA A 372 3.17 4.72 -18.65
C ALA A 372 3.84 3.34 -18.78
N HIS A 373 3.33 2.33 -18.05
CA HIS A 373 3.86 0.96 -18.04
C HIS A 373 2.88 -0.04 -18.67
N GLN A 374 1.97 0.44 -19.53
CA GLN A 374 1.02 -0.40 -20.25
C GLN A 374 1.75 -1.40 -21.15
N ASN A 375 1.42 -2.69 -21.02
CA ASN A 375 2.02 -3.76 -21.80
C ASN A 375 1.71 -3.61 -23.29
N PRO A 376 2.51 -4.21 -24.20
CA PRO A 376 2.27 -4.13 -25.65
C PRO A 376 0.87 -4.59 -26.10
N ASP A 377 0.28 -5.58 -25.42
CA ASP A 377 -1.04 -6.13 -25.73
C ASP A 377 -2.22 -5.23 -25.31
N GLY A 378 -1.94 -4.18 -24.54
CA GLY A 378 -2.91 -3.22 -24.00
C GLY A 378 -3.26 -3.43 -22.52
N SER A 379 -2.85 -4.54 -21.90
CA SER A 379 -3.06 -4.76 -20.46
C SER A 379 -2.23 -3.79 -19.61
N LEU A 380 -2.70 -3.55 -18.39
CA LEU A 380 -1.97 -2.79 -17.38
C LEU A 380 -1.36 -3.77 -16.36
N PRO A 381 -0.11 -3.57 -15.92
CA PRO A 381 0.51 -4.46 -14.96
C PRO A 381 -0.17 -4.33 -13.60
N GLY A 382 -0.28 -5.43 -12.87
CA GLY A 382 -0.83 -5.49 -11.53
C GLY A 382 0.02 -4.75 -10.50
N ARG A 383 1.33 -4.69 -10.74
CA ARG A 383 2.32 -3.98 -9.92
C ARG A 383 3.31 -3.21 -10.79
N VAL A 384 3.79 -2.08 -10.29
CA VAL A 384 4.91 -1.34 -10.89
C VAL A 384 6.02 -1.29 -9.85
N TYR A 385 7.18 -1.89 -10.13
CA TYR A 385 8.35 -1.77 -9.26
C TYR A 385 9.24 -0.62 -9.72
N VAL A 386 10.07 -0.06 -8.83
CA VAL A 386 10.82 1.18 -9.13
C VAL A 386 11.76 1.05 -10.33
N ASP A 387 12.32 -0.14 -10.59
CA ASP A 387 13.40 -0.34 -11.55
C ASP A 387 13.24 -1.61 -12.42
N HIS A 388 12.10 -2.31 -12.34
CA HIS A 388 11.76 -3.43 -13.22
C HIS A 388 10.25 -3.67 -13.32
N LEU A 389 9.84 -4.50 -14.28
CA LEU A 389 8.46 -5.01 -14.43
C LEU A 389 8.42 -6.55 -14.45
N ARG A 390 9.43 -7.20 -13.86
CA ARG A 390 9.52 -8.67 -13.78
C ARG A 390 8.44 -9.24 -12.86
N GLY A 391 7.77 -10.30 -13.31
CA GLY A 391 6.79 -11.02 -12.50
C GLY A 391 5.60 -10.15 -12.07
N THR A 392 5.25 -9.14 -12.88
CA THR A 392 4.05 -8.36 -12.67
C THR A 392 2.84 -9.24 -13.01
N ASP A 393 1.88 -9.27 -12.10
CA ASP A 393 0.60 -9.94 -12.29
C ASP A 393 -0.42 -9.00 -12.93
N PHE A 394 -1.71 -9.26 -12.78
CA PHE A 394 -2.80 -8.44 -13.30
C PHE A 394 -3.90 -8.33 -12.27
N TYR A 395 -4.47 -7.14 -12.12
CA TYR A 395 -5.68 -6.89 -11.33
C TYR A 395 -6.69 -6.11 -12.18
N HIS A 396 -7.97 -6.45 -12.04
CA HIS A 396 -9.04 -5.60 -12.52
C HIS A 396 -9.16 -4.35 -11.64
N ALA A 397 -9.36 -3.18 -12.27
CA ALA A 397 -9.61 -1.92 -11.58
C ALA A 397 -10.61 -1.07 -12.36
N ASP A 398 -11.43 -0.30 -11.65
CA ASP A 398 -12.38 0.65 -12.24
C ASP A 398 -11.68 1.94 -12.67
N TRP A 399 -10.85 1.84 -13.72
CA TRP A 399 -10.14 2.99 -14.27
C TRP A 399 -11.09 4.08 -14.78
N GLY A 400 -12.23 3.69 -15.38
CA GLY A 400 -13.24 4.63 -15.86
C GLY A 400 -13.86 5.43 -14.72
N GLY A 401 -14.35 4.75 -13.68
CA GLY A 401 -14.96 5.43 -12.56
C GLY A 401 -13.97 6.20 -11.69
N ALA A 402 -12.72 5.78 -11.60
CA ALA A 402 -11.68 6.54 -10.93
C ALA A 402 -11.35 7.84 -11.69
N LEU A 403 -11.22 7.78 -13.01
CA LEU A 403 -11.01 8.95 -13.85
C LEU A 403 -12.19 9.92 -13.77
N ASP A 404 -13.42 9.42 -13.89
CA ASP A 404 -14.63 10.25 -13.80
C ASP A 404 -14.72 10.98 -12.45
N ALA A 405 -14.43 10.28 -11.36
CA ALA A 405 -14.42 10.89 -10.04
C ALA A 405 -13.38 11.99 -9.94
N LEU A 406 -12.20 11.78 -10.53
CA LEU A 406 -11.13 12.78 -10.57
C LEU A 406 -11.53 14.01 -11.39
N GLU A 407 -11.98 13.83 -12.63
CA GLU A 407 -12.33 14.92 -13.54
C GLU A 407 -13.59 15.69 -13.09
N ALA A 408 -14.45 15.07 -12.29
CA ALA A 408 -15.57 15.76 -11.64
C ALA A 408 -15.11 16.82 -10.62
N VAL A 409 -13.90 16.66 -10.04
CA VAL A 409 -13.32 17.61 -9.08
C VAL A 409 -12.29 18.52 -9.75
N HIS A 410 -11.46 17.96 -10.64
CA HIS A 410 -10.35 18.65 -11.31
C HIS A 410 -10.44 18.46 -12.84
N PRO A 411 -11.43 19.08 -13.52
CA PRO A 411 -11.59 18.92 -14.96
C PRO A 411 -10.40 19.48 -15.72
N ASP A 412 -9.81 18.69 -16.62
CA ASP A 412 -8.69 19.08 -17.46
C ASP A 412 -8.72 18.35 -18.81
N PRO A 413 -9.24 19.01 -19.86
CA PRO A 413 -9.30 18.45 -21.21
C PRO A 413 -7.94 18.00 -21.78
N SER A 414 -6.84 18.60 -21.33
CA SER A 414 -5.50 18.20 -21.79
C SER A 414 -5.08 16.88 -21.17
N PHE A 415 -5.38 16.67 -19.88
CA PHE A 415 -5.17 15.39 -19.23
C PHE A 415 -6.10 14.29 -19.78
N GLU A 416 -7.35 14.62 -20.05
CA GLU A 416 -8.29 13.71 -20.73
C GLU A 416 -7.76 13.23 -22.09
N ALA A 417 -7.24 14.15 -22.92
CA ALA A 417 -6.63 13.83 -24.20
C ALA A 417 -5.33 13.00 -24.03
N GLU A 418 -4.55 13.26 -22.98
CA GLU A 418 -3.34 12.51 -22.64
C GLU A 418 -3.65 11.03 -22.34
N VAL A 419 -4.67 10.75 -21.51
CA VAL A 419 -4.96 9.38 -21.04
C VAL A 419 -5.81 8.57 -22.01
N TYR A 420 -6.59 9.23 -22.88
CA TYR A 420 -7.54 8.57 -23.77
C TYR A 420 -6.91 7.44 -24.61
N PRO A 421 -5.78 7.62 -25.33
CA PRO A 421 -5.21 6.55 -26.16
C PRO A 421 -4.84 5.29 -25.37
N ALA A 422 -4.30 5.44 -24.16
CA ALA A 422 -3.94 4.31 -23.31
C ALA A 422 -5.18 3.57 -22.79
N LEU A 423 -6.22 4.30 -22.40
CA LEU A 423 -7.49 3.69 -21.98
C LEU A 423 -8.22 2.98 -23.12
N VAL A 424 -8.15 3.51 -24.35
CA VAL A 424 -8.66 2.82 -25.56
C VAL A 424 -7.96 1.47 -25.74
N ARG A 425 -6.63 1.43 -25.61
CA ARG A 425 -5.86 0.18 -25.70
C ARG A 425 -6.24 -0.81 -24.59
N TYR A 426 -6.46 -0.33 -23.37
CA TYR A 426 -6.88 -1.17 -22.25
C TYR A 426 -8.28 -1.75 -22.47
N ALA A 427 -9.25 -0.94 -22.91
CA ALA A 427 -10.59 -1.41 -23.24
C ALA A 427 -10.57 -2.42 -24.39
N ALA A 428 -9.79 -2.17 -25.45
CA ALA A 428 -9.64 -3.09 -26.57
C ALA A 428 -8.98 -4.41 -26.17
N TRP A 429 -8.04 -4.40 -25.22
CA TRP A 429 -7.50 -5.61 -24.62
C TRP A 429 -8.57 -6.35 -23.81
N LEU A 430 -9.23 -5.64 -22.89
CA LEU A 430 -10.22 -6.20 -21.97
C LEU A 430 -11.35 -6.90 -22.73
N LEU A 431 -11.92 -6.26 -23.75
CA LEU A 431 -12.99 -6.85 -24.57
C LEU A 431 -12.52 -8.04 -25.39
N ARG A 432 -11.27 -8.02 -25.91
CA ARG A 432 -10.72 -9.14 -26.68
C ARG A 432 -10.37 -10.36 -25.84
N THR A 433 -9.85 -10.16 -24.62
CA THR A 433 -9.27 -11.23 -23.81
C THR A 433 -10.20 -11.70 -22.70
N ARG A 434 -11.09 -10.83 -22.20
CA ARG A 434 -12.01 -11.12 -21.10
C ARG A 434 -13.49 -11.16 -21.51
N ASP A 435 -13.84 -10.77 -22.74
CA ASP A 435 -15.15 -11.02 -23.34
C ASP A 435 -15.02 -11.62 -24.75
N ALA A 436 -14.15 -12.64 -24.85
CA ALA A 436 -13.82 -13.30 -26.13
C ALA A 436 -15.03 -13.99 -26.79
N ASP A 437 -16.07 -14.33 -26.01
CA ASP A 437 -17.33 -14.90 -26.49
C ASP A 437 -18.43 -13.84 -26.74
N HIS A 438 -18.09 -12.55 -26.64
CA HIS A 438 -18.95 -11.41 -26.97
C HIS A 438 -20.29 -11.40 -26.24
N THR A 439 -20.30 -11.88 -25.01
CA THR A 439 -21.48 -11.92 -24.13
C THR A 439 -21.85 -10.54 -23.57
N GLY A 440 -20.91 -9.57 -23.63
CA GLY A 440 -21.02 -8.30 -22.93
C GLY A 440 -20.63 -8.40 -21.46
N MET A 441 -20.21 -9.58 -20.97
CA MET A 441 -19.81 -9.84 -19.59
C MET A 441 -18.32 -10.19 -19.52
N ILE A 442 -17.64 -9.71 -18.49
CA ILE A 442 -16.18 -9.86 -18.34
C ILE A 442 -15.85 -11.12 -17.53
N ASP A 443 -14.97 -11.95 -18.09
CA ASP A 443 -14.40 -13.13 -17.46
C ASP A 443 -13.33 -12.76 -16.42
N VAL A 444 -13.51 -13.27 -15.20
CA VAL A 444 -12.43 -13.50 -14.23
C VAL A 444 -11.90 -14.89 -14.50
N VAL A 445 -10.63 -14.98 -14.90
CA VAL A 445 -9.99 -16.28 -15.20
C VAL A 445 -9.10 -16.79 -14.08
N ASN A 446 -8.82 -15.92 -13.12
CA ASN A 446 -8.06 -16.24 -11.93
C ASN A 446 -8.52 -15.35 -10.77
N GLN A 447 -8.81 -15.97 -9.63
CA GLN A 447 -9.29 -15.26 -8.45
C GLN A 447 -8.32 -14.19 -7.94
N PHE A 448 -7.01 -14.37 -8.12
CA PHE A 448 -6.00 -13.37 -7.76
C PHE A 448 -6.10 -12.07 -8.58
N GLU A 449 -6.86 -12.04 -9.67
CA GLU A 449 -7.06 -10.82 -10.49
C GLU A 449 -8.09 -9.85 -9.88
N THR A 450 -8.78 -10.25 -8.81
CA THR A 450 -9.91 -9.52 -8.22
C THR A 450 -9.59 -8.84 -6.89
N GLY A 451 -8.46 -9.18 -6.26
CA GLY A 451 -8.12 -8.78 -4.89
C GLY A 451 -9.08 -9.32 -3.82
N GLN A 452 -9.85 -10.37 -4.16
CA GLN A 452 -10.90 -10.96 -3.34
C GLN A 452 -10.69 -12.47 -3.25
N GLU A 453 -9.47 -12.93 -2.99
CA GLU A 453 -9.11 -14.35 -3.02
C GLU A 453 -9.95 -15.20 -2.03
N TYR A 454 -10.15 -16.47 -2.40
CA TYR A 454 -10.77 -17.52 -1.61
C TYR A 454 -12.26 -17.31 -1.29
N MET A 455 -12.93 -16.41 -1.99
CA MET A 455 -14.37 -16.22 -1.88
C MET A 455 -15.17 -17.37 -2.52
N SER A 456 -16.29 -17.73 -1.88
CA SER A 456 -17.24 -18.76 -2.33
C SER A 456 -17.71 -18.60 -3.78
N ARG A 457 -17.75 -17.36 -4.29
CA ARG A 457 -18.16 -17.04 -5.67
C ARG A 457 -17.33 -17.74 -6.74
N TYR A 458 -16.05 -18.05 -6.49
CA TYR A 458 -15.23 -18.82 -7.45
C TYR A 458 -15.52 -20.32 -7.37
N GLN A 459 -15.79 -20.82 -6.17
CA GLN A 459 -16.15 -22.22 -5.97
C GLN A 459 -17.48 -22.59 -6.64
N ALA A 460 -18.37 -21.61 -6.86
CA ALA A 460 -19.61 -21.79 -7.60
C ALA A 460 -19.42 -22.15 -9.08
N VAL A 461 -18.26 -21.86 -9.68
CA VAL A 461 -17.93 -22.24 -11.06
C VAL A 461 -16.86 -23.33 -11.15
N ASP A 462 -16.01 -23.44 -10.13
CA ASP A 462 -15.02 -24.49 -10.01
C ASP A 462 -14.78 -24.86 -8.53
N PRO A 463 -15.18 -26.06 -8.07
CA PRO A 463 -14.95 -26.47 -6.68
C PRO A 463 -13.46 -26.59 -6.30
N GLU A 464 -12.56 -26.58 -7.28
CA GLU A 464 -11.10 -26.56 -7.08
C GLU A 464 -10.49 -25.17 -7.28
N ALA A 465 -11.31 -24.10 -7.28
CA ALA A 465 -10.84 -22.72 -7.46
C ALA A 465 -9.67 -22.35 -6.53
N ASP A 466 -9.63 -22.94 -5.34
CA ASP A 466 -8.64 -22.69 -4.27
C ASP A 466 -7.44 -23.62 -4.25
N ARG A 467 -7.25 -24.46 -5.29
CA ARG A 467 -6.00 -25.22 -5.42
C ARG A 467 -4.82 -24.26 -5.48
N VAL A 468 -3.80 -24.54 -4.66
CA VAL A 468 -2.66 -23.66 -4.40
C VAL A 468 -1.90 -23.34 -5.69
N GLY A 469 -1.66 -22.05 -5.94
CA GLY A 469 -0.88 -21.54 -7.08
C GLY A 469 -1.74 -20.85 -8.15
N TRP A 470 -1.09 -20.34 -9.21
CA TRP A 470 -1.76 -19.77 -10.40
C TRP A 470 -2.37 -20.85 -11.32
N GLU A 471 -2.66 -22.04 -10.77
CA GLU A 471 -3.22 -23.19 -11.48
C GLU A 471 -4.75 -23.19 -11.52
N SER A 472 -5.38 -22.28 -10.77
CA SER A 472 -6.83 -22.06 -10.79
C SER A 472 -7.26 -21.67 -12.21
N ARG A 473 -8.03 -22.55 -12.87
CA ARG A 473 -8.58 -22.36 -14.22
C ARG A 473 -10.06 -21.99 -14.14
N ILE A 474 -10.38 -21.04 -13.26
CA ILE A 474 -11.74 -20.55 -13.16
C ILE A 474 -12.11 -19.80 -14.43
N ARG A 475 -13.41 -19.75 -14.69
CA ARG A 475 -13.99 -18.82 -15.65
C ARG A 475 -15.31 -18.38 -15.08
N LEU A 476 -15.35 -17.19 -14.51
CA LEU A 476 -16.51 -16.58 -13.88
C LEU A 476 -16.84 -15.30 -14.62
N LYS A 477 -18.09 -15.11 -15.05
CA LYS A 477 -18.54 -13.80 -15.54
C LYS A 477 -18.86 -12.94 -14.33
N GLY A 478 -17.90 -12.11 -13.92
CA GLY A 478 -17.95 -11.37 -12.66
C GLY A 478 -18.75 -10.07 -12.75
N VAL A 479 -19.66 -9.81 -11.80
CA VAL A 479 -20.46 -8.57 -11.74
C VAL A 479 -19.57 -7.35 -11.59
N ASP A 480 -18.65 -7.38 -10.63
CA ASP A 480 -17.68 -6.31 -10.36
C ASP A 480 -16.89 -5.92 -11.61
N VAL A 481 -16.20 -6.89 -12.21
CA VAL A 481 -15.33 -6.64 -13.37
C VAL A 481 -16.12 -6.23 -14.61
N THR A 482 -17.38 -6.65 -14.73
CA THR A 482 -18.29 -6.21 -15.80
C THR A 482 -18.77 -4.77 -15.57
N VAL A 483 -19.06 -4.39 -14.32
CA VAL A 483 -19.36 -3.00 -13.95
C VAL A 483 -18.16 -2.09 -14.20
N TYR A 484 -16.93 -2.53 -13.89
CA TYR A 484 -15.72 -1.76 -14.17
C TYR A 484 -15.54 -1.53 -15.67
N ALA A 485 -15.79 -2.55 -16.51
CA ALA A 485 -15.75 -2.41 -17.96
C ALA A 485 -16.84 -1.46 -18.45
N TYR A 486 -18.07 -1.57 -17.95
CA TYR A 486 -19.16 -0.66 -18.28
C TYR A 486 -18.77 0.80 -18.03
N ARG A 487 -18.24 1.09 -16.83
CA ARG A 487 -17.80 2.43 -16.44
C ARG A 487 -16.65 2.94 -17.31
N LEU A 488 -15.68 2.09 -17.64
CA LEU A 488 -14.62 2.42 -18.60
C LEU A 488 -15.16 2.77 -19.98
N LEU A 489 -16.10 1.99 -20.51
CA LEU A 489 -16.68 2.23 -21.84
C LEU A 489 -17.52 3.52 -21.87
N ARG A 490 -18.27 3.82 -20.80
CA ARG A 490 -18.97 5.12 -20.67
C ARG A 490 -18.01 6.29 -20.53
N ALA A 491 -16.89 6.11 -19.82
CA ALA A 491 -15.84 7.12 -19.75
C ALA A 491 -15.24 7.37 -21.14
N LEU A 492 -14.88 6.32 -21.86
CA LEU A 492 -14.36 6.44 -23.23
C LEU A 492 -15.35 7.07 -24.20
N GLU A 493 -16.65 6.77 -24.08
CA GLU A 493 -17.71 7.45 -24.84
C GLU A 493 -17.66 8.97 -24.62
N ARG A 494 -17.64 9.42 -23.37
CA ARG A 494 -17.60 10.86 -23.02
C ARG A 494 -16.30 11.54 -23.43
N LEU A 495 -15.16 10.88 -23.25
CA LEU A 495 -13.86 11.42 -23.66
C LEU A 495 -13.76 11.52 -25.19
N ALA A 496 -14.28 10.54 -25.92
CA ALA A 496 -14.28 10.52 -27.37
C ALA A 496 -15.01 11.72 -27.98
N GLU A 497 -16.05 12.26 -27.33
CA GLU A 497 -16.74 13.49 -27.79
C GLU A 497 -15.78 14.68 -27.95
N ARG A 498 -14.70 14.71 -27.16
CA ARG A 498 -13.71 15.79 -27.16
C ARG A 498 -12.42 15.42 -27.91
N VAL A 499 -12.04 14.15 -27.88
CA VAL A 499 -10.73 13.70 -28.38
C VAL A 499 -10.82 13.02 -29.75
N SER A 500 -11.89 12.26 -30.01
CA SER A 500 -12.05 11.45 -31.23
C SER A 500 -13.52 11.17 -31.50
N VAL A 501 -14.23 12.13 -32.10
CA VAL A 501 -15.70 12.08 -32.30
C VAL A 501 -16.13 10.83 -33.08
N ALA A 502 -15.29 10.33 -33.99
CA ALA A 502 -15.54 9.11 -34.76
C ALA A 502 -15.66 7.85 -33.86
N ASP A 503 -15.07 7.86 -32.67
CA ASP A 503 -15.08 6.73 -31.75
C ASP A 503 -16.30 6.72 -30.80
N VAL A 504 -17.07 7.81 -30.72
CA VAL A 504 -18.20 7.91 -29.78
C VAL A 504 -19.21 6.78 -29.99
N GLY A 505 -19.56 6.51 -31.26
CA GLY A 505 -20.53 5.48 -31.62
C GLY A 505 -20.12 4.07 -31.16
N ARG A 506 -18.85 3.69 -31.37
CA ARG A 506 -18.36 2.35 -30.97
C ARG A 506 -18.37 2.17 -29.45
N TRP A 507 -18.03 3.22 -28.69
CA TRP A 507 -18.00 3.14 -27.23
C TRP A 507 -19.39 3.11 -26.63
N ARG A 508 -20.32 3.90 -27.19
CA ARG A 508 -21.73 3.83 -26.85
C ARG A 508 -22.31 2.44 -27.09
N GLU A 509 -22.03 1.84 -28.23
CA GLU A 509 -22.52 0.50 -28.56
C GLU A 509 -21.96 -0.55 -27.59
N ALA A 510 -20.65 -0.53 -27.34
CA ALA A 510 -20.01 -1.45 -26.40
C ALA A 510 -20.57 -1.29 -24.99
N ALA A 511 -20.69 -0.07 -24.48
CA ALA A 511 -21.25 0.19 -23.16
C ALA A 511 -22.73 -0.23 -23.07
N THR A 512 -23.52 0.00 -24.11
CA THR A 512 -24.93 -0.43 -24.17
C THR A 512 -25.03 -1.96 -24.11
N ARG A 513 -24.16 -2.67 -24.84
CA ARG A 513 -24.11 -4.13 -24.83
C ARG A 513 -23.76 -4.68 -23.45
N THR A 514 -22.71 -4.15 -22.82
CA THR A 514 -22.30 -4.54 -21.47
C THR A 514 -23.38 -4.22 -20.43
N GLY A 515 -23.97 -3.02 -20.49
CA GLY A 515 -25.04 -2.63 -19.57
C GLY A 515 -26.28 -3.52 -19.67
N ARG A 516 -26.69 -3.87 -20.90
CA ARG A 516 -27.76 -4.85 -21.13
C ARG A 516 -27.40 -6.23 -20.58
N ALA A 517 -26.17 -6.68 -20.75
CA ALA A 517 -25.75 -7.97 -20.19
C ALA A 517 -25.86 -8.00 -18.65
N VAL A 518 -25.49 -6.93 -17.96
CA VAL A 518 -25.68 -6.81 -16.51
C VAL A 518 -27.17 -6.92 -16.14
N LEU A 519 -28.05 -6.18 -16.83
CA LEU A 519 -29.49 -6.16 -16.53
C LEU A 519 -30.22 -7.45 -16.93
N ASP A 520 -29.85 -8.07 -18.04
CA ASP A 520 -30.59 -9.20 -18.61
C ASP A 520 -30.05 -10.56 -18.15
N LYS A 521 -28.77 -10.64 -17.76
CA LYS A 521 -28.09 -11.91 -17.45
C LYS A 521 -27.60 -12.00 -16.01
N MET A 522 -27.23 -10.89 -15.39
CA MET A 522 -26.72 -10.88 -14.02
C MET A 522 -27.80 -10.57 -12.99
N TRP A 523 -28.89 -9.89 -13.36
CA TRP A 523 -30.04 -9.70 -12.48
C TRP A 523 -30.92 -10.95 -12.42
N ASP A 524 -31.17 -11.44 -11.20
CA ASP A 524 -32.19 -12.46 -10.94
C ASP A 524 -33.45 -11.78 -10.38
N PRO A 525 -34.57 -11.74 -11.13
CA PRO A 525 -35.80 -11.10 -10.67
C PRO A 525 -36.53 -11.87 -9.57
N ALA A 526 -36.28 -13.17 -9.40
CA ALA A 526 -36.90 -13.96 -8.34
C ALA A 526 -36.16 -13.76 -7.00
N ALA A 527 -34.84 -13.66 -7.06
CA ALA A 527 -34.02 -13.31 -5.91
C ALA A 527 -34.04 -11.81 -5.60
N GLU A 528 -34.32 -10.95 -6.59
CA GLU A 528 -34.19 -9.49 -6.52
C GLU A 528 -32.73 -9.05 -6.25
N MET A 529 -31.76 -9.70 -6.90
CA MET A 529 -30.34 -9.41 -6.70
C MET A 529 -29.54 -9.63 -7.99
N PHE A 530 -28.44 -8.90 -8.15
CA PHE A 530 -27.43 -9.22 -9.16
C PHE A 530 -26.54 -10.37 -8.70
N PHE A 531 -26.02 -11.16 -9.63
CA PHE A 531 -25.11 -12.27 -9.35
C PHE A 531 -24.09 -12.42 -10.46
N ASP A 532 -22.94 -13.01 -10.10
CA ASP A 532 -22.03 -13.53 -11.10
C ASP A 532 -22.73 -14.59 -11.95
N VAL A 533 -22.24 -14.79 -13.17
CA VAL A 533 -22.79 -15.79 -14.09
C VAL A 533 -21.79 -16.91 -14.30
N ASN A 534 -22.26 -18.15 -14.21
CA ASN A 534 -21.49 -19.31 -14.63
C ASN A 534 -21.55 -19.41 -16.17
N PRO A 535 -20.45 -19.21 -16.90
CA PRO A 535 -20.47 -19.18 -18.36
C PRO A 535 -20.78 -20.54 -18.99
N ARG A 536 -20.64 -21.65 -18.26
CA ARG A 536 -20.98 -22.99 -18.78
C ARG A 536 -22.49 -23.21 -18.85
N THR A 537 -23.23 -22.66 -17.90
CA THR A 537 -24.69 -22.80 -17.80
C THR A 537 -25.44 -21.56 -18.26
N ALA A 538 -24.74 -20.43 -18.41
CA ALA A 538 -25.29 -19.11 -18.66
C ALA A 538 -26.35 -18.68 -17.62
N ARG A 539 -26.19 -19.15 -16.37
CA ARG A 539 -27.09 -18.84 -15.24
C ARG A 539 -26.36 -18.11 -14.11
N PRO A 540 -27.07 -17.24 -13.36
CA PRO A 540 -26.62 -16.70 -12.08
C PRO A 540 -26.06 -17.78 -11.14
N THR A 541 -24.97 -17.47 -10.43
CA THR A 541 -24.35 -18.37 -9.44
C THR A 541 -25.14 -18.47 -8.14
N SER A 542 -26.05 -17.53 -7.89
CA SER A 542 -26.81 -17.38 -6.63
C SER A 542 -25.94 -17.15 -5.38
N VAL A 543 -24.63 -16.88 -5.55
CA VAL A 543 -23.74 -16.54 -4.44
C VAL A 543 -23.85 -15.06 -4.12
N LYS A 544 -24.32 -14.75 -2.91
CA LYS A 544 -24.49 -13.38 -2.42
C LYS A 544 -23.14 -12.81 -1.96
N ALA A 545 -22.39 -12.22 -2.89
CA ALA A 545 -21.18 -11.47 -2.59
C ALA A 545 -21.44 -9.95 -2.60
N ALA A 546 -20.69 -9.15 -1.83
CA ALA A 546 -20.86 -7.70 -1.75
C ALA A 546 -20.77 -6.99 -3.11
N VAL A 547 -19.98 -7.55 -4.03
CA VAL A 547 -19.85 -7.05 -5.42
C VAL A 547 -21.17 -7.04 -6.19
N CYS A 548 -22.16 -7.82 -5.76
CA CYS A 548 -23.50 -7.83 -6.34
C CYS A 548 -24.22 -6.48 -6.15
N PHE A 549 -23.73 -5.64 -5.25
CA PHE A 549 -24.22 -4.27 -5.06
C PHE A 549 -23.52 -3.24 -5.96
N TYR A 550 -22.48 -3.60 -6.72
CA TYR A 550 -21.74 -2.64 -7.54
C TYR A 550 -22.56 -1.99 -8.67
N PRO A 551 -23.54 -2.67 -9.31
CA PRO A 551 -24.42 -2.02 -10.28
C PRO A 551 -25.17 -0.80 -9.72
N TYR A 552 -25.44 -0.76 -8.41
CA TYR A 552 -26.10 0.38 -7.75
C TYR A 552 -25.23 1.65 -7.71
N GLY A 553 -23.91 1.52 -7.91
CA GLY A 553 -23.01 2.66 -8.07
C GLY A 553 -22.99 3.26 -9.49
N THR A 554 -23.91 2.84 -10.37
CA THR A 554 -23.98 3.25 -11.79
C THR A 554 -25.39 3.65 -12.19
N ASP A 555 -25.57 4.10 -13.43
CA ASP A 555 -26.87 4.37 -14.05
C ASP A 555 -27.60 3.09 -14.52
N LEU A 556 -27.09 1.89 -14.22
CA LEU A 556 -27.77 0.63 -14.54
C LEU A 556 -28.89 0.30 -13.55
N ALA A 557 -28.65 0.48 -12.26
CA ALA A 557 -29.69 0.27 -11.25
C ALA A 557 -30.66 1.45 -11.24
N ASP A 558 -31.93 1.14 -11.02
CA ASP A 558 -33.03 2.11 -11.00
C ASP A 558 -34.07 1.70 -9.95
N THR A 559 -35.21 2.38 -9.93
CA THR A 559 -36.29 2.14 -8.96
C THR A 559 -36.78 0.68 -8.90
N ARG A 560 -36.61 -0.10 -9.97
CA ARG A 560 -37.02 -1.53 -10.00
C ARG A 560 -36.11 -2.41 -9.14
N HIS A 561 -34.88 -1.97 -8.89
CA HIS A 561 -33.88 -2.74 -8.17
C HIS A 561 -33.84 -2.40 -6.67
N ILE A 562 -34.47 -1.29 -6.25
CA ILE A 562 -34.38 -0.77 -4.87
C ILE A 562 -34.93 -1.76 -3.83
N ALA A 563 -36.03 -2.47 -4.14
CA ALA A 563 -36.57 -3.48 -3.24
C ALA A 563 -35.53 -4.57 -2.93
N GLY A 564 -34.75 -4.98 -3.93
CA GLY A 564 -33.64 -5.91 -3.78
C GLY A 564 -32.50 -5.39 -2.91
N LEU A 565 -32.09 -4.13 -3.12
CA LEU A 565 -31.11 -3.48 -2.25
C LEU A 565 -31.57 -3.48 -0.79
N GLU A 566 -32.81 -3.06 -0.53
CA GLU A 566 -33.36 -2.99 0.82
C GLU A 566 -33.46 -4.36 1.47
N ARG A 567 -33.90 -5.36 0.69
CA ARG A 567 -34.07 -6.74 1.13
C ARG A 567 -32.76 -7.39 1.54
N HIS A 568 -31.67 -7.15 0.81
CA HIS A 568 -30.41 -7.85 1.02
C HIS A 568 -29.41 -7.04 1.86
N LEU A 569 -29.20 -5.75 1.53
CA LEU A 569 -28.18 -4.94 2.20
C LEU A 569 -28.49 -4.68 3.68
N PHE A 570 -29.77 -4.50 4.01
CA PHE A 570 -30.22 -4.19 5.37
C PHE A 570 -30.71 -5.42 6.15
N GLU A 571 -30.53 -6.63 5.61
CA GLU A 571 -30.88 -7.88 6.31
C GLU A 571 -29.73 -8.33 7.23
N PRO A 572 -29.94 -8.40 8.55
CA PRO A 572 -28.90 -8.84 9.49
C PRO A 572 -28.40 -10.27 9.29
N ALA A 573 -29.24 -11.16 8.76
CA ALA A 573 -28.83 -12.52 8.39
C ALA A 573 -28.03 -12.59 7.08
N GLU A 574 -27.80 -11.45 6.42
CA GLU A 574 -27.03 -11.36 5.18
C GLU A 574 -25.90 -10.33 5.30
N PHE A 575 -26.18 -9.05 5.04
CA PHE A 575 -25.15 -8.03 4.91
C PHE A 575 -25.17 -6.95 6.01
N TRP A 576 -26.22 -6.89 6.83
CA TRP A 576 -26.37 -5.89 7.89
C TRP A 576 -25.82 -6.38 9.24
N THR A 577 -24.55 -6.78 9.24
CA THR A 577 -23.83 -7.23 10.44
C THR A 577 -23.58 -6.08 11.42
N GLU A 578 -22.93 -6.36 12.56
CA GLU A 578 -22.49 -5.29 13.49
C GLU A 578 -21.60 -4.25 12.79
N TYR A 579 -20.80 -4.70 11.82
CA TYR A 579 -19.94 -3.88 10.98
C TYR A 579 -20.21 -4.17 9.50
N PRO A 580 -21.26 -3.56 8.91
CA PRO A 580 -21.59 -3.78 7.51
C PRO A 580 -20.57 -3.06 6.60
N VAL A 581 -20.29 -3.54 5.40
CA VAL A 581 -20.89 -4.66 4.66
C VAL A 581 -19.85 -5.80 4.57
N PRO A 582 -20.17 -7.05 4.96
CA PRO A 582 -19.24 -8.18 4.79
C PRO A 582 -19.06 -8.52 3.30
N SER A 583 -17.92 -9.11 2.95
CA SER A 583 -17.57 -9.51 1.57
C SER A 583 -18.51 -10.56 0.99
N SER A 584 -18.95 -11.51 1.81
CA SER A 584 -19.99 -12.50 1.51
C SER A 584 -21.13 -12.35 2.51
N SER A 585 -22.34 -12.69 2.07
CA SER A 585 -23.51 -12.78 2.95
C SER A 585 -23.28 -13.75 4.10
N VAL A 586 -23.82 -13.44 5.28
CA VAL A 586 -23.75 -14.29 6.48
C VAL A 586 -24.40 -15.66 6.27
N ASP A 587 -25.41 -15.76 5.40
CA ASP A 587 -26.08 -17.03 5.06
C ASP A 587 -25.31 -17.89 4.04
N ASP A 588 -24.15 -17.43 3.55
CA ASP A 588 -23.28 -18.24 2.70
C ASP A 588 -22.69 -19.42 3.51
N PRO A 589 -22.79 -20.68 3.03
CA PRO A 589 -22.26 -21.85 3.74
C PRO A 589 -20.76 -21.79 4.07
N LEU A 590 -19.99 -20.94 3.35
CA LEU A 590 -18.57 -20.74 3.53
C LEU A 590 -18.24 -19.42 4.25
N PHE A 591 -19.25 -18.68 4.70
CA PHE A 591 -19.06 -17.46 5.48
C PHE A 591 -18.26 -17.75 6.75
N ASN A 592 -17.24 -16.92 6.98
CA ASN A 592 -16.47 -16.95 8.21
C ASN A 592 -16.19 -15.51 8.68
N PRO A 593 -16.73 -15.07 9.83
CA PRO A 593 -16.53 -13.71 10.32
C PRO A 593 -15.08 -13.42 10.71
N ASP A 594 -14.30 -14.46 11.04
CA ASP A 594 -12.90 -14.35 11.46
C ASP A 594 -11.91 -14.57 10.30
N ALA A 595 -12.42 -14.84 9.09
CA ALA A 595 -11.60 -15.21 7.92
C ALA A 595 -10.65 -16.40 8.19
N GLU A 596 -10.98 -17.29 9.15
CA GLU A 596 -10.13 -18.45 9.43
C GLU A 596 -10.14 -19.41 8.24
N TRP A 597 -8.93 -19.80 7.83
CA TRP A 597 -8.71 -20.87 6.86
C TRP A 597 -9.39 -22.16 7.37
N ASN A 598 -10.35 -22.67 6.62
CA ASN A 598 -11.14 -23.80 7.05
C ASN A 598 -10.27 -25.08 7.05
N ARG A 599 -9.91 -25.55 8.25
CA ARG A 599 -9.15 -26.81 8.46
C ARG A 599 -9.93 -28.07 8.08
N ALA A 600 -11.23 -27.96 7.79
CA ALA A 600 -12.07 -29.10 7.43
C ALA A 600 -11.85 -29.59 5.98
N THR A 601 -10.97 -28.96 5.21
CA THR A 601 -10.62 -29.41 3.87
C THR A 601 -9.45 -30.41 3.91
N PRO A 602 -9.52 -31.56 3.19
CA PRO A 602 -8.44 -32.55 3.18
C PRO A 602 -7.08 -31.92 2.82
N PRO A 603 -5.94 -32.51 3.24
CA PRO A 603 -4.62 -31.97 2.93
C PRO A 603 -4.48 -31.77 1.40
N GLY A 604 -4.47 -30.52 0.95
CA GLY A 604 -4.42 -30.16 -0.48
C GLY A 604 -5.50 -29.18 -0.98
N ARG A 605 -6.49 -28.80 -0.17
CA ARG A 605 -7.46 -27.74 -0.50
C ARG A 605 -7.41 -26.64 0.56
N MET A 606 -7.17 -25.39 0.15
CA MET A 606 -7.03 -24.22 1.03
C MET A 606 -8.24 -23.30 0.88
N GLY A 607 -9.39 -23.63 1.47
CA GLY A 607 -10.57 -22.76 1.44
C GLY A 607 -10.64 -21.84 2.66
N GLY A 608 -10.87 -20.55 2.45
CA GLY A 608 -11.20 -19.60 3.51
C GLY A 608 -11.77 -18.30 2.93
N ALA A 609 -13.08 -18.09 3.01
CA ALA A 609 -13.69 -16.82 2.59
C ALA A 609 -13.28 -15.71 3.57
N ALA A 610 -12.62 -14.67 3.06
CA ALA A 610 -12.16 -13.55 3.87
C ALA A 610 -13.33 -12.67 4.31
N GLY A 611 -13.59 -12.58 5.62
CA GLY A 611 -14.64 -11.74 6.25
C GLY A 611 -14.35 -10.23 6.34
N ALA A 612 -13.42 -9.68 5.56
CA ALA A 612 -13.19 -8.23 5.52
C ALA A 612 -13.17 -7.74 4.07
N ALA A 613 -14.28 -7.17 3.60
CA ALA A 613 -14.26 -6.38 2.38
C ALA A 613 -13.44 -5.09 2.60
N ASP A 614 -12.66 -4.68 1.61
CA ASP A 614 -12.29 -3.27 1.44
C ASP A 614 -13.52 -2.54 0.87
N PRO A 615 -14.20 -1.65 1.62
CA PRO A 615 -15.49 -1.14 1.20
C PRO A 615 -15.30 0.00 0.19
N ALA A 616 -15.41 -0.34 -1.11
CA ALA A 616 -15.65 0.63 -2.17
C ALA A 616 -17.10 1.17 -2.17
N VAL A 617 -18.00 0.60 -1.34
CA VAL A 617 -19.37 1.07 -1.15
C VAL A 617 -19.61 1.29 0.34
N ARG A 618 -19.45 2.53 0.79
CA ARG A 618 -20.05 2.99 2.05
C ARG A 618 -21.29 3.81 1.71
N PRO A 619 -22.50 3.37 2.09
CA PRO A 619 -23.57 4.30 2.40
C PRO A 619 -23.31 4.85 3.81
N ASP A 620 -22.78 6.07 3.92
CA ASP A 620 -22.90 6.86 5.16
C ASP A 620 -24.37 7.33 5.27
N ASP A 621 -25.09 6.96 6.33
CA ASP A 621 -25.33 7.84 7.48
C ASP A 621 -26.31 7.19 8.49
N ASP A 622 -26.13 7.58 9.75
CA ASP A 622 -26.91 7.21 10.94
C ASP A 622 -28.42 7.48 10.77
N LEU A 623 -29.22 6.43 10.67
CA LEU A 623 -30.67 6.52 10.60
C LEU A 623 -31.36 5.52 11.55
N ARG A 624 -31.34 5.85 12.84
CA ARG A 624 -32.46 5.49 13.75
C ARG A 624 -33.78 6.20 13.40
N ARG A 625 -33.93 6.74 12.19
CA ARG A 625 -35.18 7.28 11.65
C ARG A 625 -35.33 6.82 10.22
N ARG A 626 -36.48 6.22 9.90
CA ARG A 626 -36.87 5.81 8.55
C ARG A 626 -36.89 7.05 7.62
N SER A 627 -35.81 7.32 6.91
CA SER A 627 -35.80 8.25 5.78
C SER A 627 -36.32 7.55 4.53
N ARG A 628 -37.02 8.28 3.66
CA ARG A 628 -37.73 7.69 2.52
C ARG A 628 -36.76 7.34 1.37
N PRO A 629 -36.95 6.22 0.65
CA PRO A 629 -36.03 5.71 -0.39
C PRO A 629 -35.65 6.70 -1.51
N ALA A 630 -36.48 7.72 -1.76
CA ALA A 630 -36.25 8.76 -2.76
C ALA A 630 -35.07 9.70 -2.43
N GLU A 631 -34.67 9.83 -1.17
CA GLU A 631 -33.55 10.68 -0.76
C GLU A 631 -32.20 9.98 -0.97
N LEU A 632 -32.15 8.65 -0.80
CA LEU A 632 -30.96 7.82 -1.06
C LEU A 632 -30.55 7.87 -2.54
N LEU A 633 -31.53 7.82 -3.45
CA LEU A 633 -31.31 7.93 -4.90
C LEU A 633 -30.76 9.29 -5.33
N ARG A 634 -31.13 10.39 -4.64
CA ARG A 634 -30.56 11.72 -4.94
C ARG A 634 -29.11 11.86 -4.48
N ALA A 635 -28.72 11.16 -3.42
CA ALA A 635 -27.34 11.14 -2.93
C ALA A 635 -26.41 10.26 -3.79
N LEU A 636 -26.96 9.24 -4.47
CA LEU A 636 -26.21 8.27 -5.28
C LEU A 636 -26.19 8.60 -6.79
N SER A 637 -27.02 9.53 -7.26
CA SER A 637 -27.03 9.92 -8.68
C SER A 637 -25.92 10.94 -9.01
N PRO A 638 -25.13 10.76 -10.09
CA PRO A 638 -24.20 11.80 -10.54
C PRO A 638 -24.99 13.04 -11.00
N PRO A 639 -24.49 14.27 -10.75
CA PRO A 639 -25.15 15.48 -11.21
C PRO A 639 -24.93 15.64 -12.73
N HIS A 640 -25.73 14.96 -13.54
CA HIS A 640 -25.90 15.34 -14.94
C HIS A 640 -27.08 16.29 -15.08
N ARG A 641 -26.82 17.57 -14.80
CA ARG A 641 -27.49 18.68 -15.48
C ARG A 641 -26.46 19.75 -15.81
N PRO A 642 -26.38 20.22 -17.07
CA PRO A 642 -25.61 21.42 -17.37
C PRO A 642 -26.21 22.56 -16.54
N ALA A 643 -25.37 23.30 -15.84
CA ALA A 643 -25.79 24.52 -15.16
C ALA A 643 -26.27 25.51 -16.23
N GLU A 644 -27.59 25.65 -16.38
CA GLU A 644 -28.15 26.80 -17.08
C GLU A 644 -27.75 28.06 -16.31
N CYS A 645 -27.01 28.91 -16.99
CA CYS A 645 -26.57 30.20 -16.52
C CYS A 645 -27.80 31.12 -16.40
N LEU A 646 -28.28 31.39 -15.18
CA LEU A 646 -29.30 32.42 -14.97
C LEU A 646 -28.61 33.79 -14.80
N PRO A 647 -28.99 34.83 -15.58
CA PRO A 647 -28.33 36.13 -15.53
C PRO A 647 -28.74 36.95 -14.31
N GLY A 648 -27.83 37.81 -13.89
CA GLY A 648 -27.96 38.66 -12.71
C GLY A 648 -28.96 39.82 -12.83
N HIS A 649 -29.16 40.42 -11.65
CA HIS A 649 -29.82 41.69 -11.32
C HIS A 649 -31.35 41.71 -11.20
N ARG A 650 -31.84 41.95 -9.97
CA ARG A 650 -32.66 43.12 -9.61
C ARG A 650 -32.71 43.34 -8.08
N ARG A 651 -32.78 44.62 -7.69
CA ARG A 651 -32.76 45.15 -6.32
C ARG A 651 -34.18 45.30 -5.72
N LEU A 652 -34.26 45.18 -4.37
CA LEU A 652 -35.12 45.87 -3.36
C LEU A 652 -36.65 45.57 -3.31
N PRO A 653 -37.41 45.85 -2.20
CA PRO A 653 -37.06 46.20 -0.80
C PRO A 653 -37.90 45.50 0.32
N ALA A 654 -37.57 45.90 1.56
CA ALA A 654 -38.11 45.64 2.91
C ALA A 654 -39.63 45.45 3.14
N LEU A 655 -39.95 44.73 4.23
CA LEU A 655 -41.05 45.08 5.15
C LEU A 655 -40.77 44.58 6.58
N LEU A 656 -40.81 45.55 7.51
CA LEU A 656 -40.69 45.44 8.96
C LEU A 656 -41.94 44.80 9.59
N GLY A 657 -41.75 44.21 10.77
CA GLY A 657 -42.83 43.69 11.62
C GLY A 657 -42.34 43.36 13.03
N GLU A 658 -41.99 44.42 13.76
CA GLU A 658 -41.89 44.57 15.23
C GLU A 658 -42.72 43.56 16.08
N ARG A 659 -42.16 42.92 17.12
CA ARG A 659 -42.18 43.25 18.59
C ARG A 659 -42.58 41.94 19.33
N SER A 660 -42.35 41.69 20.62
CA SER A 660 -41.47 42.19 21.68
C SER A 660 -41.65 41.30 22.91
N ASP A 661 -40.71 41.45 23.87
CA ASP A 661 -40.85 41.26 25.32
C ASP A 661 -40.69 39.84 25.92
N ARG A 662 -39.58 39.62 26.67
CA ARG A 662 -39.38 39.75 28.15
C ARG A 662 -39.98 38.54 28.89
N VAL A 663 -39.40 37.90 29.90
CA VAL A 663 -38.30 38.17 30.85
C VAL A 663 -37.96 36.83 31.56
N PRO A 664 -36.81 36.73 32.28
CA PRO A 664 -36.20 35.47 32.74
C PRO A 664 -36.45 35.17 34.23
N ARG A 665 -35.95 34.04 34.73
CA ARG A 665 -35.44 33.78 36.11
C ARG A 665 -35.00 32.30 36.23
N ASP A 666 -33.73 32.02 36.51
CA ASP A 666 -33.09 31.88 37.83
C ASP A 666 -33.53 30.63 38.62
N GLY A 667 -32.55 29.84 39.09
CA GLY A 667 -32.82 28.76 40.03
C GLY A 667 -31.66 27.80 40.28
N ARG A 668 -30.78 28.18 41.21
CA ARG A 668 -29.58 27.48 41.67
C ARG A 668 -29.81 26.13 42.40
N ALA A 669 -28.78 25.28 42.26
CA ALA A 669 -28.01 24.58 43.32
C ALA A 669 -28.52 23.30 44.03
N ALA A 670 -27.61 22.31 43.96
CA ALA A 670 -27.01 21.52 45.04
C ALA A 670 -27.83 20.42 45.75
N GLY A 671 -27.23 19.22 45.80
CA GLY A 671 -27.65 18.15 46.70
C GLY A 671 -26.98 16.80 46.43
N ARG A 672 -25.72 16.63 46.87
CA ARG A 672 -25.17 15.34 47.34
C ARG A 672 -25.26 15.39 48.88
N PRO A 673 -25.44 14.28 49.62
CA PRO A 673 -24.37 13.26 49.76
C PRO A 673 -24.79 11.81 50.14
N ALA A 674 -23.76 10.96 50.22
CA ALA A 674 -23.58 9.76 51.08
C ALA A 674 -24.16 8.38 50.66
N GLY A 675 -23.25 7.39 50.54
CA GLY A 675 -23.52 5.93 50.52
C GLY A 675 -23.69 5.34 51.94
N PRO A 676 -23.31 4.08 52.27
CA PRO A 676 -22.43 3.11 51.56
C PRO A 676 -22.88 1.61 51.64
N HIS A 677 -21.95 0.69 51.34
CA HIS A 677 -21.90 -0.79 51.55
C HIS A 677 -22.14 -1.67 50.31
N ARG A 678 -21.42 -2.78 50.05
CA ARG A 678 -20.12 -3.34 50.47
C ARG A 678 -19.87 -4.56 49.55
N LEU A 679 -18.61 -4.73 49.14
CA LEU A 679 -17.85 -5.97 48.89
C LEU A 679 -18.59 -7.32 48.71
N ALA A 680 -18.28 -8.06 47.64
CA ALA A 680 -17.68 -9.41 47.72
C ALA A 680 -17.39 -10.05 46.34
N ALA A 681 -16.18 -10.58 46.20
CA ALA A 681 -15.79 -11.73 45.37
C ALA A 681 -14.87 -12.60 46.26
N PRO A 682 -14.48 -13.85 45.92
CA PRO A 682 -14.93 -14.84 44.92
C PRO A 682 -15.26 -16.20 45.62
N PRO A 683 -15.26 -17.37 44.92
CA PRO A 683 -14.15 -18.30 45.18
C PRO A 683 -13.68 -19.19 43.99
N ARG A 684 -12.51 -19.81 44.20
CA ARG A 684 -11.85 -20.89 43.43
C ARG A 684 -11.82 -22.21 44.24
N HIS A 685 -11.47 -23.30 43.54
CA HIS A 685 -11.07 -24.67 43.98
C HIS A 685 -12.23 -25.70 44.07
N HIS A 686 -12.11 -26.96 43.61
CA HIS A 686 -11.01 -27.92 43.77
C HIS A 686 -10.92 -28.98 42.65
N ALA A 687 -9.72 -29.56 42.53
CA ALA A 687 -9.36 -30.73 41.73
C ALA A 687 -9.50 -32.08 42.49
N ARG A 688 -9.55 -33.19 41.73
CA ARG A 688 -8.83 -34.50 41.89
C ARG A 688 -9.71 -35.70 41.48
N ARG A 689 -9.21 -36.60 40.60
CA ARG A 689 -8.42 -37.82 40.93
C ARG A 689 -8.14 -38.67 39.68
N ALA A 690 -7.02 -39.39 39.76
CA ALA A 690 -6.40 -40.26 38.76
C ALA A 690 -6.76 -41.75 38.94
N ARG A 691 -6.46 -42.55 37.91
CA ARG A 691 -5.97 -43.97 37.87
C ARG A 691 -6.04 -44.41 36.38
N GLY A 692 -5.08 -45.09 35.73
CA GLY A 692 -3.76 -45.61 36.06
C GLY A 692 -3.39 -46.78 35.13
N ARG A 693 -2.09 -46.90 34.78
CA ARG A 693 -1.33 -48.12 34.35
C ARG A 693 -1.72 -48.75 33.00
N ALA A 694 -0.87 -49.43 32.22
CA ALA A 694 0.55 -49.83 32.17
C ALA A 694 0.77 -50.30 30.69
N GLY A 695 1.95 -50.51 30.11
CA GLY A 695 3.34 -50.55 30.55
C GLY A 695 4.21 -51.15 29.41
N GLY A 696 5.54 -51.06 29.58
CA GLY A 696 6.58 -51.86 28.89
C GLY A 696 6.92 -51.41 27.47
N GLY A 697 8.16 -51.13 27.08
CA GLY A 697 9.45 -51.38 27.72
C GLY A 697 10.46 -51.70 26.62
N ALA A 698 11.61 -51.00 26.61
CA ALA A 698 12.98 -51.45 26.31
C ALA A 698 13.26 -52.26 25.00
N ARG A 699 14.40 -52.20 24.31
CA ARG A 699 15.74 -51.58 24.44
C ARG A 699 16.54 -52.04 23.20
N ARG A 700 17.54 -51.23 22.80
CA ARG A 700 18.81 -51.60 22.10
C ARG A 700 18.68 -52.20 20.68
N GLY A 701 19.57 -51.95 19.72
CA GLY A 701 20.84 -51.26 19.68
C GLY A 701 21.61 -51.68 18.41
N GLY A 702 22.59 -50.86 17.99
CA GLY A 702 23.58 -51.19 16.96
C GLY A 702 23.05 -51.13 15.52
N GLY A 703 23.71 -50.56 14.53
CA GLY A 703 25.12 -50.21 14.39
C GLY A 703 25.57 -50.59 12.98
N GLY A 704 26.25 -49.66 12.29
CA GLY A 704 27.17 -50.01 11.21
C GLY A 704 26.71 -49.77 9.78
N GLY A 705 27.53 -49.00 9.05
CA GLY A 705 28.10 -49.56 7.82
C GLY A 705 27.72 -48.93 6.48
N ARG A 706 28.35 -47.79 6.18
CA ARG A 706 29.06 -47.49 4.91
C ARG A 706 28.59 -48.16 3.60
N ARG A 707 28.04 -47.32 2.70
CA ARG A 707 28.66 -46.84 1.41
C ARG A 707 28.89 -47.88 0.27
N PRO A 708 29.20 -47.45 -0.98
CA PRO A 708 28.30 -47.37 -2.15
C PRO A 708 28.82 -48.21 -3.35
N VAL A 709 28.49 -47.82 -4.62
CA VAL A 709 29.18 -48.10 -5.93
C VAL A 709 28.52 -49.26 -6.73
N PRO A 710 28.59 -49.37 -8.09
CA PRO A 710 28.71 -48.37 -9.18
C PRO A 710 28.13 -48.70 -10.61
N ARG A 711 28.36 -47.74 -11.55
CA ARG A 711 28.87 -47.87 -12.97
C ARG A 711 28.02 -48.69 -14.00
N ALA A 712 28.07 -48.49 -15.32
CA ALA A 712 28.65 -47.50 -16.23
C ALA A 712 28.30 -47.83 -17.70
N HIS A 713 28.49 -46.82 -18.57
CA HIS A 713 29.01 -46.87 -19.94
C HIS A 713 28.26 -47.59 -21.07
N ARG A 714 28.01 -46.83 -22.16
CA ARG A 714 28.84 -46.93 -23.39
C ARG A 714 28.71 -45.72 -24.32
N ARG A 715 29.87 -45.31 -24.86
CA ARG A 715 30.12 -44.35 -25.95
C ARG A 715 29.99 -45.07 -27.31
N THR A 716 29.67 -44.32 -28.39
CA THR A 716 30.47 -44.08 -29.64
C THR A 716 29.54 -43.50 -30.73
N ARG A 717 29.73 -42.26 -31.19
CA ARG A 717 30.52 -41.79 -32.36
C ARG A 717 30.03 -42.29 -33.74
N GLY A 718 29.62 -41.34 -34.59
CA GLY A 718 30.16 -41.21 -35.96
C GLY A 718 29.18 -41.23 -37.14
N GLY A 719 29.01 -40.07 -37.80
CA GLY A 719 29.14 -39.96 -39.27
C GLY A 719 27.87 -39.88 -40.15
N GLY A 720 27.68 -38.71 -40.79
CA GLY A 720 27.70 -38.66 -42.26
C GLY A 720 26.41 -38.44 -43.08
N ARG A 721 26.26 -37.18 -43.54
CA ARG A 721 25.83 -36.72 -44.90
C ARG A 721 24.36 -36.73 -45.38
N GLN A 722 23.87 -35.50 -45.56
CA GLN A 722 23.33 -34.86 -46.79
C GLN A 722 22.21 -35.53 -47.61
N ARG A 723 21.14 -34.76 -47.86
CA ARG A 723 20.79 -34.12 -49.17
C ARG A 723 19.56 -33.19 -48.99
N ARG A 724 19.69 -31.91 -49.42
CA ARG A 724 18.99 -31.23 -50.56
C ARG A 724 17.48 -31.07 -50.34
N GLY A 725 16.82 -29.93 -50.56
CA GLY A 725 17.15 -28.62 -51.12
C GLY A 725 15.82 -27.88 -51.35
N ALA A 726 15.81 -26.55 -51.16
CA ALA A 726 14.79 -25.66 -51.73
C ALA A 726 15.02 -25.53 -53.27
N PRO A 727 14.17 -24.86 -54.11
CA PRO A 727 13.92 -23.42 -53.97
C PRO A 727 12.62 -22.81 -54.63
N ASP A 728 12.50 -21.48 -54.47
CA ASP A 728 11.96 -20.42 -55.35
C ASP A 728 10.46 -20.12 -55.60
N ASP A 729 10.06 -18.92 -55.12
CA ASP A 729 9.53 -17.72 -55.80
C ASP A 729 8.58 -17.80 -57.02
N CYS A 730 7.48 -17.00 -56.95
CA CYS A 730 7.02 -16.15 -58.07
C CYS A 730 6.05 -15.01 -57.66
N LEU A 731 6.19 -13.89 -58.37
CA LEU A 731 5.58 -12.56 -58.20
C LEU A 731 4.20 -12.36 -58.88
N ARG A 732 3.45 -11.38 -58.35
CA ARG A 732 2.61 -10.30 -58.97
C ARG A 732 1.81 -10.55 -60.27
N MET A 733 0.54 -10.10 -60.30
CA MET A 733 0.06 -8.85 -60.99
C MET A 733 -1.48 -8.73 -61.13
N THR A 734 -2.00 -7.56 -60.71
CA THR A 734 -3.02 -6.65 -61.30
C THR A 734 -4.30 -7.12 -62.01
N GLY A 735 -5.42 -6.45 -61.70
CA GLY A 735 -6.62 -6.31 -62.56
C GLY A 735 -7.63 -5.32 -61.99
N ARG A 736 -8.20 -4.44 -62.81
CA ARG A 736 -8.80 -3.11 -62.52
C ARG A 736 -10.29 -3.06 -62.95
N ILE A 737 -11.05 -2.17 -62.32
CA ILE A 737 -12.16 -1.32 -62.86
C ILE A 737 -13.54 -1.98 -63.17
N GLY A 738 -14.61 -1.31 -62.70
CA GLY A 738 -15.97 -1.42 -63.24
C GLY A 738 -17.02 -0.67 -62.41
N LEU A 739 -17.62 0.37 -62.99
CA LEU A 739 -18.45 1.43 -62.41
C LEU A 739 -19.96 1.18 -62.71
N VAL A 740 -20.86 2.01 -62.13
CA VAL A 740 -22.27 2.30 -62.52
C VAL A 740 -23.34 1.33 -61.96
N ALA A 741 -24.60 1.70 -61.64
CA ALA A 741 -25.29 2.80 -60.96
C ALA A 741 -26.82 2.49 -61.06
N VAL A 742 -27.62 3.13 -60.19
CA VAL A 742 -29.02 3.58 -60.43
C VAL A 742 -30.23 2.64 -60.16
N ALA A 743 -31.02 3.10 -59.17
CA ALA A 743 -32.50 3.23 -59.07
C ALA A 743 -33.46 2.07 -58.74
N GLY A 744 -34.48 2.46 -57.96
CA GLY A 744 -35.81 1.84 -57.87
C GLY A 744 -36.29 1.64 -56.43
N ALA A 745 -36.67 2.68 -55.67
CA ALA A 745 -38.02 3.27 -55.60
C ALA A 745 -39.13 2.35 -55.04
N ALA A 746 -39.55 2.69 -53.81
CA ALA A 746 -40.92 2.80 -53.29
C ALA A 746 -41.94 1.62 -53.39
N ARG A 747 -42.48 1.21 -52.23
CA ARG A 747 -43.93 1.27 -51.85
C ARG A 747 -44.16 0.62 -50.47
N ALA A 748 -44.73 1.37 -49.53
CA ALA A 748 -46.15 1.37 -49.11
C ALA A 748 -46.41 0.34 -48.00
N GLU A 749 -46.55 0.76 -46.73
CA GLU A 749 -47.75 1.30 -46.05
C GLU A 749 -48.66 0.22 -45.42
N ARG A 750 -48.89 0.40 -44.10
CA ARG A 750 -50.12 0.09 -43.32
C ARG A 750 -50.42 -1.41 -43.12
N ARG A 751 -50.98 -1.91 -42.01
CA ARG A 751 -51.71 -1.35 -40.85
C ARG A 751 -51.79 -2.48 -39.80
N ALA A 752 -51.67 -2.16 -38.51
CA ALA A 752 -52.72 -2.25 -37.48
C ALA A 752 -52.82 -3.56 -36.68
N GLN A 753 -52.64 -3.38 -35.35
CA GLN A 753 -53.45 -3.91 -34.25
C GLN A 753 -53.66 -5.43 -34.16
N ARG A 754 -52.84 -6.07 -33.31
CA ARG A 754 -53.28 -6.70 -32.06
C ARG A 754 -52.10 -6.92 -31.13
#